data_AF-A0AAV2I0V1-F1
#
_entry.id   AF-A0AAV2I0V1-F1
#
_cell.length_a   1.000
_cell.length_b   1.000
_cell.length_c   1.000
_cell.angle_alpha   90.00
_cell.angle_beta   90.00
_cell.angle_gamma   90.00
#
_symmetry.space_group_name_H-M   'P 1'
#
loop_
_entity.id
_entity.type
_entity.pdbx_description
1 polymer ?
#
loop_
_entity_poly.entity_id
_entity_poly.type
_entity_poly.pdbx_seq_one_letter_code
_entity_poly.pdbx_strand_id
1 'polypeptide(L)'
;MRTMPRLLLLLFGMSVVTMMFIARCGLNMDSQLHNSPHGGMPVSSGGSPGEKALREVMRRKEVEHLRDKSVLQEKIKSLESQLSKVQGQVNNLTASMHSADHDWAQHPARGANDSPYSNNGAYQGVNINQNIPPPNAVYRHAPDKPQSYGESHLRFPSDGLNPLPMHRPQHNERVPLYDHINRARSSIEVRDRAGPPFYDQRLVNPLADVEGIQRNIRNSAEQLGGVHFRNIGVGNHELDMGVVDRHALGVVESEDNANKADFMPRFGPTSFGMDSARVPRSAPVESSEFRADPRDGTSVDSDILRRVNASFEYVKYFHERLKSAEILSGQPYKTEYELIPFNRFIYNRIYMVDPGLGKRVVEKPIGSKKKDLNEILYHAVESLNNNRTEAFQYSYDDFVEGVYRTDPAWGSHYELYFINKDDSKRHNSYVKLSVFRPFAPPMTVSQNVITTGPEWINIILPLSKRVETFRQFMEQFVRVCIKHDKRIYLTVVYFGPEGLKEVKSIMGHVAKANKFKHMKLVTLNETFARGRGLQIGALNWKGGGDVLMFFCDVDIVFSPEFLERCRLNSERGQRVYYPIVFSLYNPKIVYSLQDVAMPPFQDQLVLSKDTGFWRDFGYGMTCQYRSDFLKIKGFDEQITGWGGEDVFLYQKFVRSDYFVVRATDPAIFHLWHEKFCDPTLTAEQYKSCIRSKALNEASHAQLGLLAFKDEIDVHRGVSERNSLLSRGG
;
A
#
# COMPACT_ATOMS: atom_id res chain seq x y z
N MET A 1 -61.96 -14.60 -16.12
CA MET A 1 -60.59 -14.97 -16.53
C MET A 1 -60.46 -15.11 -18.07
N ARG A 2 -60.64 -14.03 -18.87
CA ARG A 2 -60.51 -14.09 -20.35
C ARG A 2 -59.52 -13.07 -20.94
N THR A 3 -58.86 -12.27 -20.10
CA THR A 3 -57.93 -11.19 -20.48
C THR A 3 -56.46 -11.62 -20.43
N MET A 4 -56.07 -12.45 -19.46
CA MET A 4 -54.70 -12.95 -19.29
C MET A 4 -54.04 -13.50 -20.59
N PRO A 5 -54.71 -14.35 -21.40
CA PRO A 5 -54.10 -14.87 -22.63
C PRO A 5 -53.77 -13.77 -23.64
N ARG A 6 -54.58 -12.71 -23.72
CA ARG A 6 -54.36 -11.58 -24.64
C ARG A 6 -53.20 -10.69 -24.18
N LEU A 7 -53.04 -10.51 -22.87
CA LEU A 7 -51.92 -9.76 -22.30
C LEU A 7 -50.59 -10.51 -22.53
N LEU A 8 -50.57 -11.82 -22.32
CA LEU A 8 -49.40 -12.66 -22.63
C LEU A 8 -49.07 -12.65 -24.13
N LEU A 9 -50.07 -12.74 -25.01
CA LEU A 9 -49.85 -12.67 -26.47
C LEU A 9 -49.27 -11.31 -26.90
N LEU A 10 -49.72 -10.21 -26.28
CA LEU A 10 -49.16 -8.87 -26.50
C LEU A 10 -47.71 -8.75 -26.02
N LEU A 11 -47.39 -9.24 -24.83
CA LEU A 11 -46.03 -9.20 -24.28
C LEU A 11 -45.06 -10.04 -25.13
N PHE A 12 -45.50 -11.23 -25.57
CA PHE A 12 -44.70 -12.08 -26.47
C PHE A 12 -44.54 -11.44 -27.86
N GLY A 13 -45.61 -10.87 -28.42
CA GLY A 13 -45.58 -10.15 -29.68
C GLY A 13 -44.61 -8.95 -29.66
N MET A 14 -44.65 -8.14 -28.60
CA MET A 14 -43.69 -7.04 -28.39
C MET A 14 -42.25 -7.54 -28.26
N SER A 15 -42.01 -8.63 -27.52
CA SER A 15 -40.68 -9.23 -27.39
C SER A 15 -40.13 -9.71 -28.74
N VAL A 16 -40.95 -10.40 -29.56
CA VAL A 16 -40.57 -10.85 -30.90
C VAL A 16 -40.32 -9.67 -31.84
N VAL A 17 -41.17 -8.65 -31.84
CA VAL A 17 -40.96 -7.42 -32.64
C VAL A 17 -39.66 -6.71 -32.23
N THR A 18 -39.34 -6.67 -30.93
CA THR A 18 -38.09 -6.07 -30.43
C THR A 18 -36.88 -6.88 -30.89
N MET A 19 -36.92 -8.22 -30.83
CA MET A 19 -35.85 -9.07 -31.36
C MET A 19 -35.70 -8.96 -32.88
N MET A 20 -36.80 -8.88 -33.64
CA MET A 20 -36.74 -8.66 -35.10
C MET A 20 -36.19 -7.27 -35.43
N PHE A 21 -36.47 -6.24 -34.63
CA PHE A 21 -35.88 -4.91 -34.79
C PHE A 21 -34.36 -4.94 -34.53
N ILE A 22 -33.92 -5.55 -33.42
CA ILE A 22 -32.49 -5.73 -33.10
C ILE A 22 -31.77 -6.51 -34.20
N ALA A 23 -32.33 -7.63 -34.67
CA ALA A 23 -31.77 -8.42 -35.76
C ALA A 23 -31.69 -7.63 -37.08
N ARG A 24 -32.73 -6.85 -37.41
CA ARG A 24 -32.76 -6.04 -38.64
C ARG A 24 -31.83 -4.83 -38.58
N CYS A 25 -31.58 -4.26 -37.40
CA CYS A 25 -30.56 -3.24 -37.19
C CYS A 25 -29.15 -3.81 -37.28
N GLY A 26 -28.89 -4.98 -36.66
CA GLY A 26 -27.60 -5.67 -36.74
C GLY A 26 -27.22 -6.04 -38.19
N LEU A 27 -28.13 -6.71 -38.90
CA LEU A 27 -27.90 -7.07 -40.32
C LEU A 27 -27.74 -5.84 -41.23
N ASN A 28 -28.32 -4.70 -40.90
CA ASN A 28 -28.12 -3.46 -41.64
C ASN A 28 -26.69 -2.90 -41.46
N MET A 29 -26.11 -3.00 -40.25
CA MET A 29 -24.70 -2.64 -40.02
C MET A 29 -23.75 -3.50 -40.86
N ASP A 30 -23.93 -4.83 -40.85
CA ASP A 30 -23.10 -5.74 -41.65
C ASP A 30 -23.23 -5.47 -43.16
N SER A 31 -24.45 -5.12 -43.62
CA SER A 31 -24.69 -4.79 -45.03
C SER A 31 -23.95 -3.54 -45.53
N GLN A 32 -23.65 -2.58 -44.64
CA GLN A 32 -22.87 -1.38 -44.97
C GLN A 32 -21.36 -1.58 -44.81
N LEU A 33 -20.92 -2.60 -44.07
CA LEU A 33 -19.50 -2.97 -43.98
C LEU A 33 -18.98 -3.74 -45.21
N HIS A 34 -19.86 -4.42 -45.96
CA HIS A 34 -19.46 -5.30 -47.07
C HIS A 34 -19.75 -4.81 -48.50
N ASN A 35 -20.47 -3.69 -48.69
CA ASN A 35 -20.84 -3.18 -50.01
C ASN A 35 -20.34 -1.76 -50.30
N SER A 36 -19.15 -1.66 -50.87
CA SER A 36 -18.73 -0.52 -51.72
C SER A 36 -17.60 -0.95 -52.67
N PRO A 37 -17.86 -1.13 -53.98
CA PRO A 37 -16.84 -1.49 -54.96
C PRO A 37 -15.97 -0.29 -55.37
N HIS A 38 -14.88 -0.56 -56.08
CA HIS A 38 -13.95 0.48 -56.55
C HIS A 38 -14.61 1.52 -57.48
N GLY A 39 -14.62 2.78 -57.05
CA GLY A 39 -15.03 3.96 -57.82
C GLY A 39 -14.78 5.22 -57.00
N GLY A 40 -14.15 6.25 -57.58
CA GLY A 40 -13.54 7.34 -56.80
C GLY A 40 -14.23 8.70 -56.88
N MET A 41 -14.35 9.36 -55.72
CA MET A 41 -14.39 10.83 -55.53
C MET A 41 -13.92 11.12 -54.08
N PRO A 42 -13.35 12.30 -53.76
CA PRO A 42 -12.67 12.52 -52.49
C PRO A 42 -13.60 12.92 -51.33
N VAL A 43 -13.54 12.19 -50.22
CA VAL A 43 -14.15 12.58 -48.94
C VAL A 43 -13.17 13.43 -48.13
N SER A 44 -13.64 14.48 -47.47
CA SER A 44 -12.81 15.49 -46.81
C SER A 44 -12.16 15.00 -45.49
N SER A 45 -10.98 15.53 -45.18
CA SER A 45 -10.11 15.11 -44.07
C SER A 45 -10.53 15.66 -42.69
N GLY A 46 -11.83 15.62 -42.40
CA GLY A 46 -12.50 16.28 -41.26
C GLY A 46 -12.36 15.66 -39.87
N GLY A 47 -11.40 14.76 -39.61
CA GLY A 47 -11.16 14.22 -38.26
C GLY A 47 -10.51 15.24 -37.32
N SER A 48 -10.78 15.14 -36.01
CA SER A 48 -10.13 15.99 -34.98
C SER A 48 -8.62 15.71 -34.87
N PRO A 49 -7.82 16.59 -34.24
CA PRO A 49 -6.39 16.32 -33.99
C PRO A 49 -6.18 15.02 -33.20
N GLY A 50 -7.00 14.79 -32.17
CA GLY A 50 -6.98 13.56 -31.37
C GLY A 50 -7.33 12.30 -32.18
N GLU A 51 -8.33 12.35 -33.06
CA GLU A 51 -8.61 11.22 -33.96
C GLU A 51 -7.47 10.96 -34.95
N LYS A 52 -6.85 12.01 -35.50
CA LYS A 52 -5.72 11.87 -36.44
C LYS A 52 -4.51 11.26 -35.74
N ALA A 53 -4.22 11.67 -34.51
CA ALA A 53 -3.19 11.07 -33.66
C ALA A 53 -3.53 9.60 -33.33
N LEU A 54 -4.77 9.29 -32.93
CA LEU A 54 -5.19 7.92 -32.61
C LEU A 54 -5.11 6.99 -33.84
N ARG A 55 -5.58 7.42 -35.01
CA ARG A 55 -5.48 6.64 -36.26
C ARG A 55 -4.03 6.36 -36.64
N GLU A 56 -3.12 7.34 -36.48
CA GLU A 56 -1.68 7.13 -36.74
C GLU A 56 -1.02 6.23 -35.69
N VAL A 57 -1.41 6.28 -34.42
CA VAL A 57 -0.95 5.34 -33.37
C VAL A 57 -1.43 3.92 -33.66
N MET A 58 -2.70 3.74 -34.04
CA MET A 58 -3.25 2.44 -34.42
C MET A 58 -2.53 1.87 -35.66
N ARG A 59 -2.34 2.68 -36.71
CA ARG A 59 -1.60 2.28 -37.92
C ARG A 59 -0.15 1.89 -37.61
N ARG A 60 0.53 2.59 -36.69
CA ARG A 60 1.88 2.20 -36.21
C ARG A 60 1.85 0.86 -35.49
N LYS A 61 0.88 0.64 -34.60
CA LYS A 61 0.72 -0.63 -33.86
C LYS A 61 0.37 -1.81 -34.76
N GLU A 62 -0.38 -1.58 -35.83
CA GLU A 62 -0.68 -2.61 -36.83
C GLU A 62 0.56 -3.02 -37.64
N VAL A 63 1.38 -2.06 -38.07
CA VAL A 63 2.68 -2.33 -38.73
C VAL A 63 3.67 -3.03 -37.78
N GLU A 64 3.69 -2.65 -36.50
CA GLU A 64 4.48 -3.30 -35.45
C GLU A 64 4.02 -4.76 -35.25
N HIS A 65 2.72 -4.99 -35.12
CA HIS A 65 2.15 -6.34 -34.98
C HIS A 65 2.42 -7.26 -36.19
N LEU A 66 2.33 -6.73 -37.42
CA LEU A 66 2.67 -7.48 -38.63
C LEU A 66 4.14 -7.88 -38.68
N ARG A 67 5.04 -7.04 -38.13
CA ARG A 67 6.48 -7.32 -38.03
C ARG A 67 6.79 -8.34 -36.93
N ASP A 68 6.16 -8.22 -35.76
CA ASP A 68 6.29 -9.20 -34.68
C ASP A 68 5.82 -10.58 -35.15
N LYS A 69 4.73 -10.64 -35.93
CA LYS A 69 4.20 -11.86 -36.53
C LYS A 69 5.20 -12.54 -37.47
N SER A 70 5.89 -11.80 -38.35
CA SER A 70 6.89 -12.41 -39.25
C SER A 70 8.13 -12.91 -38.49
N VAL A 71 8.63 -12.13 -37.51
CA VAL A 71 9.75 -12.55 -36.65
C VAL A 71 9.41 -13.82 -35.85
N LEU A 72 8.19 -13.93 -35.33
CA LEU A 72 7.73 -15.15 -34.66
C LEU A 72 7.63 -16.35 -35.62
N GLN A 73 7.16 -16.15 -36.85
CA GLN A 73 7.12 -17.21 -37.87
C GLN A 73 8.51 -17.70 -38.29
N GLU A 74 9.51 -16.82 -38.40
CA GLU A 74 10.90 -17.22 -38.63
C GLU A 74 11.48 -17.98 -37.43
N LYS A 75 11.18 -17.53 -36.20
CA LYS A 75 11.64 -18.19 -34.98
C LYS A 75 11.04 -19.58 -34.79
N ILE A 76 9.78 -19.78 -35.18
CA ILE A 76 9.12 -21.10 -35.23
C ILE A 76 9.86 -22.02 -36.22
N LYS A 77 10.07 -21.59 -37.48
CA LYS A 77 10.82 -22.37 -38.48
C LYS A 77 12.24 -22.73 -38.04
N SER A 78 12.90 -21.83 -37.33
CA SER A 78 14.23 -22.07 -36.77
C SER A 78 14.21 -23.16 -35.68
N LEU A 79 13.22 -23.12 -34.78
CA LEU A 79 13.03 -24.13 -33.74
C LEU A 79 12.60 -25.49 -34.32
N GLU A 80 11.75 -25.52 -35.36
CA GLU A 80 11.39 -26.74 -36.10
C GLU A 80 12.64 -27.38 -36.75
N SER A 81 13.51 -26.57 -37.35
CA SER A 81 14.78 -27.03 -37.93
C SER A 81 15.76 -27.56 -36.86
N GLN A 82 15.82 -26.93 -35.69
CA GLN A 82 16.62 -27.41 -34.56
C GLN A 82 16.07 -28.73 -33.99
N LEU A 83 14.75 -28.84 -33.81
CA LEU A 83 14.08 -30.04 -33.32
C LEU A 83 14.31 -31.23 -34.27
N SER A 84 14.16 -31.01 -35.58
CA SER A 84 14.45 -32.02 -36.60
C SER A 84 15.90 -32.52 -36.55
N LYS A 85 16.88 -31.62 -36.34
CA LYS A 85 18.29 -32.01 -36.17
C LYS A 85 18.53 -32.83 -34.90
N VAL A 86 17.93 -32.45 -33.77
CA VAL A 86 18.04 -33.19 -32.50
C VAL A 86 17.38 -34.56 -32.62
N GLN A 87 16.21 -34.66 -33.25
CA GLN A 87 15.55 -35.95 -33.53
C GLN A 87 16.39 -36.84 -34.46
N GLY A 88 17.04 -36.27 -35.48
CA GLY A 88 18.02 -36.99 -36.31
C GLY A 88 19.22 -37.51 -35.51
N GLN A 89 19.76 -36.72 -34.58
CA GLN A 89 20.83 -37.15 -33.69
C GLN A 89 20.40 -38.26 -32.73
N VAL A 90 19.21 -38.16 -32.14
CA VAL A 90 18.63 -39.21 -31.27
C VAL A 90 18.41 -40.49 -32.06
N ASN A 91 17.83 -40.43 -33.26
CA ASN A 91 17.61 -41.61 -34.11
C ASN A 91 18.94 -42.28 -34.50
N ASN A 92 19.99 -41.51 -34.82
CA ASN A 92 21.32 -42.05 -35.12
C ASN A 92 21.97 -42.69 -33.88
N LEU A 93 21.80 -42.11 -32.69
CA LEU A 93 22.27 -42.71 -31.43
C LEU A 93 21.52 -44.02 -31.12
N THR A 94 20.21 -44.06 -31.28
CA THR A 94 19.39 -45.27 -31.10
C THR A 94 19.78 -46.36 -32.09
N ALA A 95 20.01 -46.02 -33.37
CA ALA A 95 20.52 -46.96 -34.36
C ALA A 95 21.92 -47.48 -34.01
N SER A 96 22.81 -46.61 -33.53
CA SER A 96 24.16 -46.97 -33.08
C SER A 96 24.15 -47.96 -31.92
N MET A 97 23.25 -47.76 -30.94
CA MET A 97 23.05 -48.69 -29.83
C MET A 97 22.55 -50.07 -30.30
N HIS A 98 21.56 -50.10 -31.21
CA HIS A 98 21.05 -51.36 -31.76
C HIS A 98 22.03 -52.10 -32.68
N SER A 99 23.02 -51.41 -33.30
CA SER A 99 24.13 -52.09 -33.97
C SER A 99 25.16 -52.65 -32.97
N ALA A 100 25.46 -51.93 -31.88
CA ALA A 100 26.40 -52.39 -30.86
C ALA A 100 25.91 -53.67 -30.13
N ASP A 101 24.60 -53.80 -29.91
CA ASP A 101 23.99 -55.03 -29.37
C ASP A 101 24.18 -56.26 -30.29
N HIS A 102 24.38 -56.05 -31.60
CA HIS A 102 24.52 -57.15 -32.57
C HIS A 102 25.96 -57.67 -32.69
N ASP A 103 26.98 -56.84 -32.50
CA ASP A 103 28.40 -57.27 -32.55
C ASP A 103 28.80 -58.16 -31.37
N TRP A 104 28.11 -58.04 -30.22
CA TRP A 104 28.28 -58.94 -29.07
C TRP A 104 27.86 -60.40 -29.38
N ALA A 105 27.01 -60.63 -30.38
CA ALA A 105 26.43 -61.94 -30.66
C ALA A 105 27.33 -62.90 -31.48
N GLN A 106 28.57 -62.53 -31.85
CA GLN A 106 29.37 -63.28 -32.84
C GLN A 106 30.80 -63.71 -32.41
N HIS A 107 31.02 -64.17 -31.18
CA HIS A 107 32.18 -65.05 -30.90
C HIS A 107 31.84 -66.24 -29.98
N PRO A 108 32.13 -67.50 -30.39
CA PRO A 108 31.75 -68.70 -29.65
C PRO A 108 32.78 -69.12 -28.59
N ALA A 109 32.31 -69.78 -27.54
CA ALA A 109 33.14 -70.27 -26.45
C ALA A 109 33.92 -71.56 -26.78
N ARG A 110 35.12 -71.66 -26.23
CA ARG A 110 35.84 -72.90 -25.86
C ARG A 110 36.44 -72.66 -24.47
N GLY A 111 36.39 -73.56 -23.49
CA GLY A 111 35.76 -74.89 -23.45
C GLY A 111 36.56 -75.81 -22.52
N ALA A 112 35.87 -76.59 -21.66
CA ALA A 112 36.43 -77.45 -20.61
C ALA A 112 37.09 -76.68 -19.42
N ASN A 113 37.04 -77.15 -18.16
CA ASN A 113 36.34 -78.31 -17.63
C ASN A 113 36.03 -78.22 -16.11
N ASP A 114 35.30 -79.22 -15.64
CA ASP A 114 35.15 -79.72 -14.26
C ASP A 114 34.01 -79.20 -13.37
N SER A 115 33.51 -80.15 -12.58
CA SER A 115 32.36 -80.16 -11.66
C SER A 115 32.84 -80.82 -10.35
N PRO A 116 32.12 -80.81 -9.20
CA PRO A 116 30.67 -81.00 -9.10
C PRO A 116 29.91 -80.15 -8.05
N TYR A 117 28.60 -80.37 -8.00
CA TYR A 117 27.65 -79.96 -6.95
C TYR A 117 28.15 -80.20 -5.51
N SER A 118 27.78 -79.32 -4.56
CA SER A 118 26.80 -79.69 -3.50
C SER A 118 26.33 -78.52 -2.59
N ASN A 119 25.04 -78.57 -2.27
CA ASN A 119 24.35 -78.08 -1.05
C ASN A 119 24.22 -76.58 -0.67
N ASN A 120 23.06 -76.32 -0.03
CA ASN A 120 22.62 -75.06 0.53
C ASN A 120 23.25 -74.75 1.89
N GLY A 121 23.46 -73.46 2.16
CA GLY A 121 24.01 -72.93 3.41
C GLY A 121 23.05 -72.86 4.62
N ALA A 122 23.51 -72.16 5.66
CA ALA A 122 22.72 -71.80 6.84
C ALA A 122 23.34 -70.61 7.62
N TYR A 123 22.54 -70.04 8.53
CA TYR A 123 22.88 -69.19 9.69
C TYR A 123 23.15 -67.68 9.56
N GLN A 124 23.08 -67.02 10.72
CA GLN A 124 22.64 -65.63 10.95
C GLN A 124 23.72 -64.77 11.62
N GLY A 125 23.74 -63.46 11.29
CA GLY A 125 23.58 -62.39 12.30
C GLY A 125 24.78 -61.76 13.05
N VAL A 126 24.48 -60.57 13.61
CA VAL A 126 25.19 -59.81 14.68
C VAL A 126 26.43 -58.93 14.33
N ASN A 127 26.14 -57.72 13.79
CA ASN A 127 26.23 -56.38 14.44
C ASN A 127 27.54 -55.79 15.11
N ILE A 128 27.68 -54.44 15.01
CA ILE A 128 28.54 -53.44 15.75
C ILE A 128 30.10 -53.54 15.69
N ASN A 129 30.98 -52.51 15.58
CA ASN A 129 30.96 -51.05 15.90
C ASN A 129 32.29 -50.28 15.53
N GLN A 130 32.31 -48.95 15.79
CA GLN A 130 33.44 -48.04 16.22
C GLN A 130 34.39 -47.25 15.27
N ASN A 131 34.34 -45.90 15.45
CA ASN A 131 35.39 -44.86 15.59
C ASN A 131 36.42 -44.59 14.44
N ILE A 132 36.57 -43.40 13.80
CA ILE A 132 36.77 -41.98 14.27
C ILE A 132 38.08 -41.83 15.09
N PRO A 133 39.12 -41.03 14.71
CA PRO A 133 39.04 -39.58 14.35
C PRO A 133 40.00 -39.01 13.24
N PRO A 134 39.81 -37.74 12.78
CA PRO A 134 40.76 -36.94 11.95
C PRO A 134 41.59 -35.91 12.76
N PRO A 135 42.65 -35.24 12.22
CA PRO A 135 42.54 -33.79 11.90
C PRO A 135 43.53 -33.11 10.87
N ASN A 136 43.12 -31.95 10.34
CA ASN A 136 43.86 -30.68 10.06
C ASN A 136 45.19 -30.54 9.23
N ALA A 137 45.04 -30.00 8.01
CA ALA A 137 45.34 -28.58 7.61
C ALA A 137 46.68 -28.10 6.98
N VAL A 138 46.56 -26.96 6.25
CA VAL A 138 47.51 -25.81 6.00
C VAL A 138 48.03 -25.55 4.55
N TYR A 139 47.63 -24.38 3.98
CA TYR A 139 48.18 -23.61 2.82
C TYR A 139 48.24 -24.28 1.40
N ARG A 140 48.15 -23.59 0.24
CA ARG A 140 48.12 -22.13 -0.12
C ARG A 140 47.58 -21.91 -1.58
N HIS A 141 47.24 -20.65 -1.90
CA HIS A 141 47.01 -20.07 -3.25
C HIS A 141 45.78 -20.53 -4.08
N ALA A 142 45.47 -19.74 -5.12
CA ALA A 142 44.24 -19.66 -5.92
C ALA A 142 44.58 -19.00 -7.28
N PRO A 143 43.64 -18.70 -8.21
CA PRO A 143 42.22 -19.11 -8.31
C PRO A 143 41.86 -19.76 -9.67
N ASP A 144 40.67 -20.38 -9.80
CA ASP A 144 39.72 -20.06 -10.89
C ASP A 144 38.30 -20.67 -10.68
N LYS A 145 37.38 -20.38 -11.60
CA LYS A 145 35.92 -20.63 -11.54
C LYS A 145 35.51 -22.12 -11.54
N PRO A 146 34.49 -22.52 -10.76
CA PRO A 146 33.70 -23.72 -11.03
C PRO A 146 32.54 -23.43 -12.01
N GLN A 147 32.27 -24.37 -12.93
CA GLN A 147 30.98 -24.46 -13.63
C GLN A 147 30.03 -25.36 -12.82
N SER A 148 28.78 -24.94 -12.66
CA SER A 148 27.75 -25.75 -12.00
C SER A 148 27.12 -26.75 -12.98
N TYR A 149 27.11 -28.03 -12.62
CA TYR A 149 26.11 -28.95 -13.14
C TYR A 149 24.71 -28.51 -12.68
N GLY A 150 23.72 -28.59 -13.56
CA GLY A 150 22.32 -28.36 -13.23
C GLY A 150 21.54 -29.66 -13.22
N GLU A 151 21.07 -30.09 -12.05
CA GLU A 151 20.09 -31.18 -11.96
C GLU A 151 18.66 -30.65 -12.20
N SER A 152 17.86 -31.43 -12.92
CA SER A 152 16.56 -31.02 -13.44
C SER A 152 15.41 -31.55 -12.59
N HIS A 153 14.63 -30.64 -11.98
CA HIS A 153 13.31 -30.97 -11.44
C HIS A 153 12.20 -30.20 -12.16
N LEU A 154 11.40 -30.94 -12.91
CA LEU A 154 10.21 -30.47 -13.62
C LEU A 154 9.12 -30.03 -12.63
N ARG A 155 8.57 -28.83 -12.83
CA ARG A 155 7.20 -28.48 -12.42
C ARG A 155 6.53 -27.64 -13.50
N PHE A 156 5.29 -27.98 -13.80
CA PHE A 156 4.43 -27.21 -14.70
C PHE A 156 3.93 -25.94 -14.00
N PRO A 157 3.88 -24.77 -14.68
CA PRO A 157 3.09 -23.63 -14.21
C PRO A 157 1.60 -23.94 -14.30
N SER A 158 0.83 -23.52 -13.29
CA SER A 158 -0.64 -23.48 -13.33
C SER A 158 -1.08 -22.02 -13.42
N ASP A 159 -1.84 -21.66 -14.46
CA ASP A 159 -2.16 -20.26 -14.75
C ASP A 159 -3.00 -19.55 -13.67
N GLY A 160 -2.52 -18.38 -13.25
CA GLY A 160 -3.25 -17.44 -12.40
C GLY A 160 -3.89 -16.33 -13.24
N LEU A 161 -5.07 -16.58 -13.79
CA LEU A 161 -5.84 -15.57 -14.53
C LEU A 161 -6.42 -14.51 -13.58
N ASN A 162 -6.16 -13.23 -13.89
CA ASN A 162 -6.99 -12.10 -13.44
C ASN A 162 -7.21 -11.16 -14.65
N PRO A 163 -8.43 -10.66 -14.88
CA PRO A 163 -8.80 -10.15 -16.20
C PRO A 163 -8.22 -8.76 -16.52
N LEU A 164 -7.67 -8.63 -17.72
CA LEU A 164 -7.40 -7.36 -18.38
C LEU A 164 -8.10 -7.35 -19.75
N PRO A 165 -8.77 -6.25 -20.15
CA PRO A 165 -9.03 -5.99 -21.55
C PRO A 165 -7.72 -5.71 -22.30
N MET A 166 -7.26 -6.70 -23.07
CA MET A 166 -6.32 -6.62 -24.20
C MET A 166 -4.87 -6.11 -23.96
N HIS A 167 -3.97 -7.09 -23.76
CA HIS A 167 -2.71 -7.33 -24.48
C HIS A 167 -1.52 -6.34 -24.58
N ARG A 168 -0.33 -6.91 -24.33
CA ARG A 168 1.01 -6.56 -24.86
C ARG A 168 1.45 -7.66 -25.86
N PRO A 169 2.42 -7.41 -26.78
CA PRO A 169 3.86 -7.73 -26.56
C PRO A 169 4.77 -6.47 -26.52
N GLN A 170 6.11 -6.44 -26.31
CA GLN A 170 7.23 -7.38 -26.03
C GLN A 170 7.88 -8.23 -27.16
N HIS A 171 9.19 -8.20 -27.43
CA HIS A 171 10.32 -7.29 -27.12
C HIS A 171 11.64 -7.80 -27.80
N ASN A 172 12.66 -6.92 -28.00
CA ASN A 172 14.10 -7.24 -28.30
C ASN A 172 14.44 -7.87 -29.69
N GLU A 173 15.64 -7.71 -30.29
CA GLU A 173 16.92 -7.05 -29.90
C GLU A 173 17.82 -6.70 -31.12
N ARG A 174 18.74 -5.70 -30.97
CA ARG A 174 20.11 -5.49 -31.60
C ARG A 174 20.33 -5.68 -33.13
N VAL A 175 21.38 -5.21 -33.84
CA VAL A 175 22.39 -4.08 -33.90
C VAL A 175 23.43 -4.51 -35.00
N PRO A 176 24.19 -3.67 -35.77
CA PRO A 176 24.36 -2.20 -35.86
C PRO A 176 24.07 -1.58 -37.27
N LEU A 177 24.22 -0.25 -37.46
CA LEU A 177 25.33 0.44 -38.22
C LEU A 177 24.97 1.94 -38.46
N TYR A 178 25.83 2.69 -39.15
CA TYR A 178 26.01 4.15 -39.09
C TYR A 178 25.25 5.01 -40.15
N ASP A 179 25.26 6.31 -39.87
CA ASP A 179 25.32 7.47 -40.78
C ASP A 179 24.09 8.30 -41.25
N HIS A 180 24.38 9.61 -41.42
CA HIS A 180 23.63 10.68 -42.09
C HIS A 180 22.20 11.04 -41.59
N ILE A 181 21.88 12.24 -41.05
CA ILE A 181 22.38 13.61 -41.25
C ILE A 181 21.87 14.53 -40.12
N ASN A 182 22.72 15.45 -39.63
CA ASN A 182 22.30 16.67 -38.93
C ASN A 182 22.22 17.83 -39.93
N ARG A 183 21.09 18.55 -40.05
CA ARG A 183 21.03 19.94 -40.57
C ARG A 183 19.64 20.60 -40.45
N ALA A 184 19.47 21.44 -39.43
CA ALA A 184 18.67 22.69 -39.38
C ALA A 184 18.29 23.00 -37.92
N ARG A 185 18.55 24.18 -37.35
CA ARG A 185 19.32 25.34 -37.82
C ARG A 185 19.97 26.01 -36.60
N SER A 186 21.23 26.38 -36.72
CA SER A 186 21.85 27.42 -35.90
C SER A 186 22.21 28.62 -36.78
N SER A 187 21.96 29.82 -36.25
CA SER A 187 22.27 31.14 -36.79
C SER A 187 21.85 32.13 -35.69
N ILE A 188 22.63 33.13 -35.26
CA ILE A 188 23.70 33.87 -35.95
C ILE A 188 24.86 34.16 -34.97
N GLU A 189 26.11 33.95 -35.42
CA GLU A 189 27.30 34.73 -35.00
C GLU A 189 27.63 35.72 -36.15
N VAL A 190 28.44 36.78 -36.07
CA VAL A 190 29.83 36.91 -35.57
C VAL A 190 30.17 38.41 -35.49
N ARG A 191 30.99 38.88 -34.51
CA ARG A 191 32.19 39.73 -34.77
C ARG A 191 33.07 40.04 -33.55
N ASP A 192 34.38 39.93 -33.79
CA ASP A 192 35.48 39.95 -32.81
C ASP A 192 36.26 41.27 -32.72
N ARG A 193 37.31 41.23 -31.87
CA ARG A 193 38.56 42.06 -31.79
C ARG A 193 38.59 43.08 -30.64
N ALA A 194 39.69 43.26 -29.89
CA ALA A 194 40.98 42.54 -29.82
C ALA A 194 41.61 42.70 -28.41
N GLY A 195 42.84 42.18 -28.23
CA GLY A 195 43.49 41.96 -26.92
C GLY A 195 44.38 43.09 -26.34
N PRO A 196 45.42 42.77 -25.53
CA PRO A 196 45.71 43.44 -24.23
C PRO A 196 47.16 44.01 -24.17
N PRO A 197 47.90 44.13 -23.03
CA PRO A 197 47.58 44.15 -21.58
C PRO A 197 48.19 45.37 -20.83
N PHE A 198 48.08 45.46 -19.48
CA PHE A 198 49.10 46.06 -18.59
C PHE A 198 48.96 45.63 -17.10
N TYR A 199 49.71 46.23 -16.16
CA TYR A 199 50.28 45.59 -14.94
C TYR A 199 49.93 46.24 -13.57
N ASP A 200 50.41 45.59 -12.50
CA ASP A 200 50.62 46.04 -11.09
C ASP A 200 49.39 46.14 -10.13
N GLN A 201 49.50 46.10 -8.78
CA GLN A 201 50.15 45.21 -7.77
C GLN A 201 49.80 45.73 -6.34
N ARG A 202 50.10 44.95 -5.28
CA ARG A 202 50.13 45.34 -3.82
C ARG A 202 48.74 45.33 -3.15
N LEU A 203 48.51 44.57 -2.05
CA LEU A 203 48.92 44.78 -0.64
C LEU A 203 48.32 46.09 -0.07
N VAL A 204 47.69 46.13 1.11
CA VAL A 204 48.20 45.75 2.45
C VAL A 204 47.07 45.28 3.39
N ASN A 205 47.42 44.54 4.45
CA ASN A 205 46.57 44.16 5.58
C ASN A 205 47.20 44.67 6.90
N PRO A 206 46.44 45.19 7.88
CA PRO A 206 46.84 45.03 9.29
C PRO A 206 45.69 44.62 10.24
N LEU A 207 46.07 44.24 11.47
CA LEU A 207 45.22 43.82 12.60
C LEU A 207 45.37 44.82 13.77
N ALA A 208 44.60 44.60 14.86
CA ALA A 208 44.74 45.21 16.21
C ALA A 208 44.36 46.72 16.33
N ASP A 209 43.90 47.26 17.47
CA ASP A 209 43.51 46.64 18.76
C ASP A 209 42.60 47.54 19.64
N VAL A 210 41.77 46.88 20.47
CA VAL A 210 41.48 47.13 21.92
C VAL A 210 40.55 48.29 22.41
N GLU A 211 39.78 47.96 23.48
CA GLU A 211 38.99 48.79 24.43
C GLU A 211 37.83 49.67 23.89
N GLY A 212 36.74 49.94 24.64
CA GLY A 212 36.26 49.41 25.93
C GLY A 212 35.26 50.36 26.64
N ILE A 213 34.22 49.86 27.34
CA ILE A 213 33.45 50.50 28.46
C ILE A 213 32.26 49.61 28.92
N GLN A 214 31.67 49.88 30.10
CA GLN A 214 30.79 48.97 30.86
C GLN A 214 29.37 49.50 31.17
N ARG A 215 28.43 48.55 31.40
CA ARG A 215 27.35 48.48 32.41
C ARG A 215 26.50 49.73 32.76
N ASN A 216 25.17 49.58 32.66
CA ASN A 216 24.20 49.57 33.79
C ASN A 216 22.85 49.04 33.26
N ILE A 217 22.06 48.14 33.88
CA ILE A 217 21.64 47.86 35.28
C ILE A 217 20.36 48.61 35.70
N ARG A 218 19.22 47.97 35.36
CA ARG A 218 18.17 47.49 36.29
C ARG A 218 17.75 48.41 37.45
N ASN A 219 16.50 48.92 37.41
CA ASN A 219 15.45 48.67 38.44
C ASN A 219 14.15 49.44 38.15
N SER A 220 13.02 48.75 38.34
CA SER A 220 11.74 49.27 38.88
C SER A 220 10.82 48.08 39.13
N ALA A 221 10.16 48.04 40.28
CA ALA A 221 9.33 46.91 40.71
C ALA A 221 8.18 47.40 41.62
N GLU A 222 7.21 46.50 41.84
CA GLU A 222 6.14 46.58 42.83
C GLU A 222 5.12 47.73 42.70
N GLN A 223 3.87 47.37 42.36
CA GLN A 223 2.77 47.55 43.31
C GLN A 223 1.54 46.66 43.00
N LEU A 224 0.75 46.42 44.06
CA LEU A 224 -0.62 45.87 44.08
C LEU A 224 -0.86 44.40 43.69
N GLY A 225 -0.82 43.54 44.71
CA GLY A 225 -2.05 42.93 45.28
C GLY A 225 -2.84 41.91 44.44
N GLY A 226 -2.77 40.63 44.83
CA GLY A 226 -3.49 39.53 44.17
C GLY A 226 -4.86 39.17 44.77
N VAL A 227 -5.60 38.31 44.05
CA VAL A 227 -6.87 37.68 44.47
C VAL A 227 -6.82 36.18 44.10
N HIS A 228 -7.57 35.33 44.81
CA HIS A 228 -7.61 33.87 44.63
C HIS A 228 -7.82 33.41 43.17
N PHE A 229 -7.02 32.43 42.74
CA PHE A 229 -7.40 31.50 41.70
C PHE A 229 -8.07 30.26 42.31
N ARG A 230 -9.29 29.93 41.83
CA ARG A 230 -9.92 28.60 42.01
C ARG A 230 -9.61 27.74 40.79
N ASN A 231 -9.58 26.42 40.98
CA ASN A 231 -9.42 25.44 39.90
C ASN A 231 -10.53 25.59 38.83
N ILE A 232 -10.10 25.69 37.56
CA ILE A 232 -10.89 25.30 36.38
C ILE A 232 -9.94 24.44 35.52
N GLY A 233 -10.48 23.42 34.87
CA GLY A 233 -9.69 22.35 34.24
C GLY A 233 -8.84 22.81 33.05
N VAL A 234 -7.65 22.22 32.92
CA VAL A 234 -6.80 22.37 31.74
C VAL A 234 -7.38 21.53 30.60
N GLY A 235 -8.00 22.19 29.62
CA GLY A 235 -8.22 21.59 28.31
C GLY A 235 -6.89 21.45 27.58
N ASN A 236 -6.62 20.29 26.98
CA ASN A 236 -5.42 20.10 26.16
C ASN A 236 -5.56 20.91 24.86
N HIS A 237 -4.81 22.00 24.75
CA HIS A 237 -4.63 22.68 23.46
C HIS A 237 -3.72 21.83 22.57
N GLU A 238 -4.20 21.51 21.36
CA GLU A 238 -3.46 20.78 20.35
C GLU A 238 -2.23 21.56 19.89
N LEU A 239 -1.08 20.89 19.87
CA LEU A 239 0.06 21.29 19.04
C LEU A 239 0.07 20.39 17.79
N ASP A 240 -0.99 20.52 16.99
CA ASP A 240 -1.16 19.80 15.73
C ASP A 240 -0.01 20.11 14.76
N MET A 241 0.42 19.11 13.99
CA MET A 241 1.28 19.31 12.81
C MET A 241 0.41 19.67 11.59
N GLY A 242 -0.42 20.70 11.75
CA GLY A 242 -1.30 21.35 10.78
C GLY A 242 -1.65 20.54 9.53
N VAL A 243 -2.55 19.56 9.64
CA VAL A 243 -3.10 18.89 8.44
C VAL A 243 -4.15 19.80 7.80
N VAL A 244 -3.71 20.73 6.94
CA VAL A 244 -4.52 21.85 6.43
C VAL A 244 -5.61 21.38 5.45
N ASP A 245 -6.78 21.01 5.98
CA ASP A 245 -7.97 20.61 5.22
C ASP A 245 -8.69 21.83 4.62
N ARG A 246 -8.31 22.21 3.38
CA ARG A 246 -8.90 23.36 2.66
C ARG A 246 -10.24 23.10 1.97
N HIS A 247 -10.91 21.94 2.18
CA HIS A 247 -12.18 21.63 1.50
C HIS A 247 -13.43 21.71 2.40
N ALA A 248 -13.35 22.50 3.48
CA ALA A 248 -14.50 22.85 4.33
C ALA A 248 -15.17 24.20 3.99
N LEU A 249 -14.53 25.05 3.19
CA LEU A 249 -15.03 26.37 2.76
C LEU A 249 -14.68 26.56 1.27
N GLY A 250 -15.64 26.98 0.44
CA GLY A 250 -15.39 27.23 -0.99
C GLY A 250 -16.43 26.71 -1.97
N VAL A 251 -17.72 26.97 -1.71
CA VAL A 251 -18.69 27.17 -2.81
C VAL A 251 -19.18 28.60 -2.66
N VAL A 252 -18.76 29.46 -3.59
CA VAL A 252 -19.31 30.81 -3.76
C VAL A 252 -20.16 30.73 -5.01
N GLU A 253 -21.46 30.48 -4.83
CA GLU A 253 -22.43 30.73 -5.89
C GLU A 253 -22.71 32.24 -5.92
N SER A 254 -22.73 32.80 -7.13
CA SER A 254 -22.91 34.22 -7.38
C SER A 254 -24.38 34.52 -7.68
N GLU A 255 -25.06 35.21 -6.77
CA GLU A 255 -26.38 35.82 -7.03
C GLU A 255 -26.34 37.32 -6.72
N ASP A 256 -26.65 38.14 -7.72
CA ASP A 256 -26.88 39.58 -7.61
C ASP A 256 -28.39 39.86 -7.52
N ASN A 257 -28.78 40.79 -6.64
CA ASN A 257 -30.10 41.46 -6.59
C ASN A 257 -31.34 40.58 -6.25
N ALA A 258 -32.28 40.97 -5.37
CA ALA A 258 -32.45 42.23 -4.64
C ALA A 258 -33.43 42.11 -3.45
N ASN A 259 -33.34 43.08 -2.53
CA ASN A 259 -34.41 43.63 -1.68
C ASN A 259 -35.53 42.71 -1.14
N LYS A 260 -35.46 42.40 0.15
CA LYS A 260 -36.55 42.72 1.09
C LYS A 260 -36.04 42.89 2.53
N ALA A 261 -36.79 43.63 3.33
CA ALA A 261 -36.38 44.09 4.65
C ALA A 261 -37.12 43.38 5.80
N ASP A 262 -36.55 43.59 6.99
CA ASP A 262 -37.19 43.63 8.31
C ASP A 262 -37.47 42.35 9.12
N PHE A 263 -37.56 42.61 10.44
CA PHE A 263 -37.90 41.75 11.59
C PHE A 263 -36.92 40.64 12.04
N MET A 264 -36.12 40.99 13.05
CA MET A 264 -35.77 40.06 14.14
C MET A 264 -37.01 39.77 15.01
N PRO A 265 -37.05 38.60 15.66
CA PRO A 265 -37.19 38.63 17.12
C PRO A 265 -36.26 37.65 17.86
N ARG A 266 -35.88 38.01 19.10
CA ARG A 266 -35.38 37.06 20.10
C ARG A 266 -36.57 36.36 20.75
N PHE A 267 -36.52 35.05 20.99
CA PHE A 267 -37.32 34.41 22.04
C PHE A 267 -36.59 33.25 22.72
N GLY A 268 -36.98 32.97 23.96
CA GLY A 268 -36.46 31.89 24.79
C GLY A 268 -37.16 30.54 24.57
N PRO A 269 -36.91 29.55 25.44
CA PRO A 269 -37.29 28.17 25.21
C PRO A 269 -38.80 27.93 25.40
N THR A 270 -39.41 27.20 24.45
CA THR A 270 -40.69 26.52 24.64
C THR A 270 -40.59 25.09 24.12
N SER A 271 -41.20 24.15 24.83
CA SER A 271 -41.24 22.74 24.48
C SER A 271 -42.45 22.41 23.62
N PHE A 272 -42.25 21.71 22.50
CA PHE A 272 -43.26 20.83 21.91
C PHE A 272 -42.59 19.57 21.33
N GLY A 273 -43.37 18.49 21.25
CA GLY A 273 -42.84 17.13 21.08
C GLY A 273 -42.49 16.74 19.65
N MET A 274 -41.63 15.73 19.51
CA MET A 274 -41.50 14.91 18.31
C MET A 274 -42.20 13.57 18.53
N ASP A 275 -43.00 13.13 17.55
CA ASP A 275 -43.69 11.85 17.60
C ASP A 275 -42.71 10.66 17.62
N SER A 276 -42.95 9.73 18.54
CA SER A 276 -42.10 8.54 18.71
C SER A 276 -42.45 7.47 17.67
N ALA A 277 -41.81 7.56 16.49
CA ALA A 277 -41.78 6.46 15.52
C ALA A 277 -41.13 5.23 16.18
N ARG A 278 -41.98 4.28 16.58
CA ARG A 278 -41.65 3.21 17.54
C ARG A 278 -40.70 2.18 16.97
N VAL A 279 -39.40 2.37 17.15
CA VAL A 279 -38.38 1.32 16.94
C VAL A 279 -38.72 0.14 17.88
N PRO A 280 -38.73 -1.12 17.39
CA PRO A 280 -38.92 -2.29 18.26
C PRO A 280 -37.78 -2.36 19.28
N ARG A 281 -38.12 -2.30 20.57
CA ARG A 281 -37.15 -2.61 21.62
C ARG A 281 -36.81 -4.10 21.54
N SER A 282 -35.53 -4.43 21.70
CA SER A 282 -35.12 -5.76 22.15
C SER A 282 -35.89 -6.11 23.42
N ALA A 283 -36.52 -7.29 23.44
CA ALA A 283 -37.25 -7.75 24.62
C ALA A 283 -36.24 -8.08 25.74
N PRO A 284 -36.48 -7.63 27.00
CA PRO A 284 -35.68 -8.10 28.13
C PRO A 284 -35.94 -9.58 28.37
N VAL A 285 -34.89 -10.32 28.73
CA VAL A 285 -35.03 -11.70 29.21
C VAL A 285 -35.41 -11.65 30.68
N GLU A 286 -36.71 -11.53 30.96
CA GLU A 286 -37.23 -11.64 32.33
C GLU A 286 -37.12 -13.09 32.82
N SER A 287 -36.32 -13.30 33.86
CA SER A 287 -36.25 -14.55 34.61
C SER A 287 -37.50 -14.73 35.47
N SER A 288 -38.58 -15.22 34.85
CA SER A 288 -39.83 -15.54 35.54
C SER A 288 -39.73 -16.86 36.30
N GLU A 289 -39.78 -16.81 37.63
CA GLU A 289 -39.88 -17.99 38.51
C GLU A 289 -41.26 -18.65 38.38
N PHE A 290 -41.41 -19.57 37.42
CA PHE A 290 -42.62 -20.38 37.33
C PHE A 290 -42.65 -21.46 38.41
N ARG A 291 -43.50 -21.27 39.43
CA ARG A 291 -43.91 -22.35 40.35
C ARG A 291 -44.61 -23.45 39.56
N ALA A 292 -44.03 -24.65 39.55
CA ALA A 292 -44.70 -25.85 39.06
C ALA A 292 -45.75 -26.36 40.07
N ASP A 293 -47.00 -26.50 39.65
CA ASP A 293 -47.97 -27.36 40.34
C ASP A 293 -47.67 -28.82 39.95
N PRO A 294 -47.35 -29.72 40.89
CA PRO A 294 -46.86 -31.07 40.58
C PRO A 294 -47.96 -32.05 40.14
N ARG A 295 -48.98 -31.57 39.41
CA ARG A 295 -50.14 -32.37 38.94
C ARG A 295 -50.63 -32.01 37.54
N ASP A 296 -49.71 -32.00 36.57
CA ASP A 296 -50.06 -32.55 35.26
C ASP A 296 -48.90 -33.34 34.66
N GLY A 297 -49.22 -34.35 33.85
CA GLY A 297 -48.28 -35.28 33.24
C GLY A 297 -48.20 -35.10 31.73
N THR A 298 -47.01 -35.33 31.16
CA THR A 298 -46.80 -35.53 29.72
C THR A 298 -47.29 -34.43 28.77
N SER A 299 -46.51 -33.36 28.66
CA SER A 299 -45.55 -33.31 27.55
C SER A 299 -44.49 -32.21 27.77
N VAL A 300 -43.26 -32.45 27.32
CA VAL A 300 -42.32 -31.35 27.10
C VAL A 300 -42.68 -30.77 25.74
N ASP A 301 -43.17 -29.52 25.72
CA ASP A 301 -43.67 -28.90 24.49
C ASP A 301 -42.63 -28.96 23.38
N SER A 302 -42.98 -29.66 22.31
CA SER A 302 -42.14 -29.85 21.13
C SER A 302 -41.73 -28.51 20.50
N ASP A 303 -42.53 -27.45 20.66
CA ASP A 303 -42.22 -26.14 20.12
C ASP A 303 -41.24 -25.36 21.00
N ILE A 304 -41.23 -25.59 22.32
CA ILE A 304 -40.16 -25.11 23.23
C ILE A 304 -38.85 -25.83 22.89
N LEU A 305 -38.86 -27.17 22.79
CA LEU A 305 -37.67 -27.93 22.38
C LEU A 305 -37.16 -27.51 21.00
N ARG A 306 -38.05 -27.26 20.04
CA ARG A 306 -37.70 -26.77 18.70
C ARG A 306 -37.08 -25.38 18.73
N ARG A 307 -37.60 -24.45 19.55
CA ARG A 307 -37.04 -23.09 19.73
C ARG A 307 -35.68 -23.12 20.43
N VAL A 308 -35.51 -23.96 21.45
CA VAL A 308 -34.23 -24.14 22.16
C VAL A 308 -33.19 -24.77 21.22
N ASN A 309 -33.54 -25.83 20.48
CA ASN A 309 -32.63 -26.40 19.47
C ASN A 309 -32.28 -25.41 18.37
N ALA A 310 -33.25 -24.64 17.85
CA ALA A 310 -32.97 -23.62 16.83
C ALA A 310 -32.04 -22.52 17.38
N SER A 311 -32.26 -22.05 18.61
CA SER A 311 -31.37 -21.08 19.28
C SER A 311 -29.95 -21.65 19.44
N PHE A 312 -29.82 -22.92 19.86
CA PHE A 312 -28.55 -23.61 20.00
C PHE A 312 -27.82 -23.79 18.65
N GLU A 313 -28.54 -24.18 17.59
CA GLU A 313 -28.03 -24.29 16.22
C GLU A 313 -27.52 -22.93 15.70
N TYR A 314 -28.25 -21.84 15.94
CA TYR A 314 -27.79 -20.49 15.59
C TYR A 314 -26.54 -20.08 16.39
N VAL A 315 -26.53 -20.26 17.71
CA VAL A 315 -25.36 -19.91 18.56
C VAL A 315 -24.12 -20.73 18.19
N LYS A 316 -24.30 -22.00 17.83
CA LYS A 316 -23.25 -22.88 17.29
C LYS A 316 -22.77 -22.39 15.92
N TYR A 317 -23.67 -22.10 14.99
CA TYR A 317 -23.33 -21.56 13.67
C TYR A 317 -22.56 -20.24 13.78
N PHE A 318 -22.98 -19.31 14.66
CA PHE A 318 -22.24 -18.08 14.91
C PHE A 318 -20.85 -18.33 15.52
N HIS A 319 -20.69 -19.30 16.44
CA HIS A 319 -19.38 -19.70 16.93
C HIS A 319 -18.48 -20.31 15.83
N GLU A 320 -19.03 -21.12 14.94
CA GLU A 320 -18.31 -21.70 13.81
C GLU A 320 -17.89 -20.60 12.81
N ARG A 321 -18.77 -19.62 12.51
CA ARG A 321 -18.45 -18.46 11.67
C ARG A 321 -17.40 -17.55 12.33
N LEU A 322 -17.51 -17.26 13.62
CA LEU A 322 -16.57 -16.43 14.37
C LEU A 322 -15.18 -17.07 14.49
N LYS A 323 -15.10 -18.41 14.55
CA LYS A 323 -13.84 -19.17 14.44
C LYS A 323 -13.28 -19.26 13.02
N SER A 324 -14.15 -19.15 12.00
CA SER A 324 -13.76 -19.22 10.57
C SER A 324 -13.44 -17.85 9.96
N ALA A 325 -13.79 -16.76 10.64
CA ALA A 325 -13.47 -15.41 10.24
C ALA A 325 -12.15 -14.96 10.89
N GLU A 326 -11.30 -14.27 10.11
CA GLU A 326 -10.05 -13.68 10.59
C GLU A 326 -10.35 -12.49 11.53
N ILE A 327 -10.68 -12.81 12.79
CA ILE A 327 -11.11 -11.85 13.84
C ILE A 327 -10.31 -12.05 15.13
N LEU A 328 -10.16 -13.31 15.58
CA LEU A 328 -9.42 -13.67 16.80
C LEU A 328 -7.99 -14.15 16.53
N SER A 329 -7.72 -14.66 15.32
CA SER A 329 -6.43 -15.19 14.89
C SER A 329 -6.23 -14.91 13.40
N GLY A 330 -4.97 -14.89 12.96
CA GLY A 330 -4.65 -14.89 11.53
C GLY A 330 -5.10 -16.18 10.84
N GLN A 331 -5.28 -16.11 9.52
CA GLN A 331 -5.52 -17.26 8.67
C GLN A 331 -4.52 -17.25 7.50
N PRO A 332 -3.84 -18.37 7.20
CA PRO A 332 -2.95 -18.43 6.04
C PRO A 332 -3.77 -18.43 4.73
N TYR A 333 -3.58 -17.39 3.93
CA TYR A 333 -4.12 -17.26 2.58
C TYR A 333 -3.08 -17.73 1.54
N LYS A 334 -3.51 -18.03 0.30
CA LYS A 334 -2.57 -18.46 -0.76
C LYS A 334 -1.83 -17.26 -1.38
N THR A 335 -2.53 -16.15 -1.52
CA THR A 335 -2.09 -14.92 -2.17
C THR A 335 -2.43 -13.68 -1.34
N GLU A 336 -1.67 -12.61 -1.57
CA GLU A 336 -1.90 -11.26 -1.06
C GLU A 336 -3.28 -10.68 -1.39
N TYR A 337 -3.95 -11.19 -2.43
CA TYR A 337 -5.23 -10.68 -2.94
C TYR A 337 -6.46 -11.25 -2.22
N GLU A 338 -6.29 -12.30 -1.41
CA GLU A 338 -7.34 -12.84 -0.54
C GLU A 338 -7.53 -12.00 0.73
N LEU A 339 -6.51 -11.21 1.14
CA LEU A 339 -6.59 -10.39 2.35
C LEU A 339 -7.41 -9.12 2.09
N ILE A 340 -8.53 -8.98 2.81
CA ILE A 340 -9.35 -7.77 2.80
C ILE A 340 -8.73 -6.74 3.76
N PRO A 341 -8.28 -5.56 3.27
CA PRO A 341 -7.70 -4.51 4.11
C PRO A 341 -8.78 -3.71 4.86
N PHE A 342 -8.38 -3.09 5.96
CA PHE A 342 -9.25 -2.25 6.79
C PHE A 342 -9.27 -0.79 6.33
N ASN A 343 -10.47 -0.20 6.30
CA ASN A 343 -10.66 1.23 6.25
C ASN A 343 -10.56 1.78 7.67
N ARG A 344 -9.68 2.77 7.90
CA ARG A 344 -9.60 3.48 9.19
C ARG A 344 -10.69 4.54 9.29
N PHE A 345 -11.15 4.83 10.51
CA PHE A 345 -12.09 5.92 10.77
C PHE A 345 -11.91 6.55 12.15
N ILE A 346 -12.35 7.80 12.25
CA ILE A 346 -12.70 8.50 13.48
C ILE A 346 -14.15 8.98 13.37
N TYR A 347 -14.74 9.51 14.45
CA TYR A 347 -16.17 9.84 14.52
C TYR A 347 -16.73 10.65 13.34
N ASN A 348 -15.91 11.52 12.72
CA ASN A 348 -16.32 12.41 11.62
C ASN A 348 -15.59 12.18 10.27
N ARG A 349 -14.68 11.19 10.15
CA ARG A 349 -13.89 10.91 8.93
C ARG A 349 -13.66 9.41 8.74
N ILE A 350 -13.81 8.93 7.51
CA ILE A 350 -13.40 7.59 7.04
C ILE A 350 -12.27 7.77 6.03
N TYR A 351 -11.19 7.02 6.20
CA TYR A 351 -10.04 6.94 5.31
C TYR A 351 -10.19 5.69 4.44
N MET A 352 -10.74 5.85 3.24
CA MET A 352 -11.11 4.74 2.34
C MET A 352 -9.86 4.13 1.69
N VAL A 353 -9.68 2.81 1.77
CA VAL A 353 -8.59 2.10 1.07
C VAL A 353 -8.78 2.22 -0.44
N ASP A 354 -9.89 1.68 -0.94
CA ASP A 354 -10.36 1.85 -2.31
C ASP A 354 -11.57 2.80 -2.29
N PRO A 355 -11.48 3.99 -2.90
CA PRO A 355 -12.63 4.86 -3.10
C PRO A 355 -13.50 4.43 -4.29
N GLY A 356 -13.02 3.52 -5.15
CA GLY A 356 -13.65 3.12 -6.40
C GLY A 356 -13.80 4.30 -7.37
N LEU A 357 -15.01 4.50 -7.90
CA LEU A 357 -15.38 5.72 -8.63
C LEU A 357 -15.68 6.92 -7.70
N GLY A 358 -15.54 6.74 -6.38
CA GLY A 358 -15.72 7.77 -5.36
C GLY A 358 -14.66 8.86 -5.47
N LYS A 359 -15.10 10.12 -5.33
CA LYS A 359 -14.26 11.29 -5.61
C LYS A 359 -13.33 11.70 -4.45
N ARG A 360 -13.15 10.90 -3.39
CA ARG A 360 -12.45 11.35 -2.16
C ARG A 360 -11.66 10.22 -1.48
N VAL A 361 -10.44 10.52 -1.08
CA VAL A 361 -9.56 9.66 -0.25
C VAL A 361 -9.90 9.72 1.25
N VAL A 362 -10.63 10.77 1.67
CA VAL A 362 -11.22 10.93 3.01
C VAL A 362 -12.69 11.36 2.85
N GLU A 363 -13.60 10.66 3.51
CA GLU A 363 -15.05 10.92 3.46
C GLU A 363 -15.60 11.26 4.85
N LYS A 364 -16.59 12.15 4.94
CA LYS A 364 -17.43 12.23 6.15
C LYS A 364 -18.41 11.05 6.14
N PRO A 365 -18.65 10.35 7.26
CA PRO A 365 -19.66 9.29 7.31
C PRO A 365 -21.05 9.88 7.02
N ILE A 366 -21.71 9.38 5.99
CA ILE A 366 -23.07 9.77 5.54
C ILE A 366 -23.92 8.53 5.24
N GLY A 367 -25.24 8.70 5.19
CA GLY A 367 -26.18 7.65 4.81
C GLY A 367 -26.02 6.36 5.63
N SER A 368 -25.93 5.23 4.93
CA SER A 368 -25.70 3.91 5.54
C SER A 368 -24.41 3.83 6.35
N LYS A 369 -23.28 4.36 5.83
CA LYS A 369 -21.99 4.38 6.56
C LYS A 369 -22.13 5.09 7.92
N LYS A 370 -22.87 6.21 7.99
CA LYS A 370 -23.11 6.90 9.26
C LYS A 370 -24.00 6.10 10.21
N LYS A 371 -25.08 5.51 9.70
CA LYS A 371 -25.98 4.69 10.53
C LYS A 371 -25.23 3.51 11.16
N ASP A 372 -24.45 2.80 10.35
CA ASP A 372 -23.67 1.64 10.78
C ASP A 372 -22.62 2.01 11.83
N LEU A 373 -21.74 2.99 11.55
CA LEU A 373 -20.72 3.41 12.52
C LEU A 373 -21.32 3.95 13.83
N ASN A 374 -22.45 4.66 13.78
CA ASN A 374 -23.15 5.10 14.98
C ASN A 374 -23.72 3.92 15.80
N GLU A 375 -24.25 2.89 15.14
CA GLU A 375 -24.77 1.67 15.79
C GLU A 375 -23.64 0.85 16.43
N ILE A 376 -22.51 0.72 15.73
CA ILE A 376 -21.29 0.07 16.24
C ILE A 376 -20.71 0.81 17.44
N LEU A 377 -20.64 2.15 17.39
CA LEU A 377 -20.15 2.95 18.52
C LEU A 377 -21.11 2.94 19.71
N TYR A 378 -22.42 2.95 19.48
CA TYR A 378 -23.43 2.80 20.55
C TYR A 378 -23.28 1.45 21.25
N HIS A 379 -23.25 0.35 20.48
CA HIS A 379 -23.02 -1.01 20.98
C HIS A 379 -21.69 -1.11 21.74
N ALA A 380 -20.63 -0.45 21.26
CA ALA A 380 -19.33 -0.45 21.93
C ALA A 380 -19.38 0.27 23.29
N VAL A 381 -20.01 1.44 23.36
CA VAL A 381 -20.16 2.20 24.61
C VAL A 381 -21.06 1.45 25.60
N GLU A 382 -22.16 0.85 25.15
CA GLU A 382 -23.03 -0.02 25.95
C GLU A 382 -22.25 -1.26 26.47
N SER A 383 -21.51 -1.94 25.58
CA SER A 383 -20.71 -3.11 25.92
C SER A 383 -19.61 -2.80 26.95
N LEU A 384 -18.97 -1.62 26.86
CA LEU A 384 -17.98 -1.16 27.84
C LEU A 384 -18.62 -0.75 29.18
N ASN A 385 -19.87 -0.28 29.16
CA ASN A 385 -20.62 0.19 30.34
C ASN A 385 -21.42 -0.89 31.07
N ASN A 386 -21.49 -2.11 30.54
CA ASN A 386 -22.02 -3.27 31.24
C ASN A 386 -21.42 -3.40 32.65
N ASN A 387 -22.29 -3.38 33.66
CA ASN A 387 -21.94 -3.43 35.09
C ASN A 387 -21.11 -2.25 35.63
N ARG A 388 -21.04 -1.10 34.93
CA ARG A 388 -20.35 0.12 35.40
C ARG A 388 -21.33 1.13 36.03
N THR A 389 -20.93 1.70 37.16
CA THR A 389 -21.65 2.80 37.81
C THR A 389 -21.56 4.09 36.99
N GLU A 390 -22.63 4.89 36.99
CA GLU A 390 -22.81 6.08 36.13
C GLU A 390 -21.61 7.05 36.15
N ALA A 391 -21.01 7.27 37.32
CA ALA A 391 -19.89 8.19 37.52
C ALA A 391 -18.59 7.80 36.77
N PHE A 392 -18.46 6.56 36.28
CA PHE A 392 -17.27 6.05 35.60
C PHE A 392 -17.59 5.39 34.25
N GLN A 393 -18.69 5.79 33.60
CA GLN A 393 -19.05 5.28 32.27
C GLN A 393 -18.18 5.87 31.15
N TYR A 394 -17.95 5.07 30.11
CA TYR A 394 -17.40 5.47 28.83
C TYR A 394 -18.45 6.26 28.03
N SER A 395 -18.01 7.26 27.25
CA SER A 395 -18.81 8.02 26.29
C SER A 395 -18.17 7.96 24.89
N TYR A 396 -18.77 8.65 23.92
CA TYR A 396 -18.16 8.84 22.60
C TYR A 396 -16.91 9.71 22.62
N ASP A 397 -16.68 10.47 23.70
CA ASP A 397 -15.51 11.36 23.86
C ASP A 397 -14.24 10.57 24.25
N ASP A 398 -14.41 9.35 24.81
CA ASP A 398 -13.31 8.43 25.09
C ASP A 398 -12.87 7.63 23.84
N PHE A 399 -13.61 7.70 22.72
CA PHE A 399 -13.29 6.99 21.49
C PHE A 399 -12.16 7.71 20.72
N VAL A 400 -11.05 7.00 20.48
CA VAL A 400 -9.87 7.53 19.81
C VAL A 400 -9.97 7.33 18.30
N GLU A 401 -10.08 6.07 17.87
CA GLU A 401 -10.18 5.68 16.47
C GLU A 401 -10.69 4.24 16.33
N GLY A 402 -11.08 3.86 15.10
CA GLY A 402 -11.38 2.49 14.75
C GLY A 402 -10.88 2.12 13.36
N VAL A 403 -10.85 0.82 13.10
CA VAL A 403 -10.60 0.22 11.79
C VAL A 403 -11.70 -0.79 11.48
N TYR A 404 -12.20 -0.85 10.24
CA TYR A 404 -13.22 -1.81 9.84
C TYR A 404 -12.97 -2.40 8.45
N ARG A 405 -13.43 -3.64 8.26
CA ARG A 405 -13.51 -4.31 6.95
C ARG A 405 -14.80 -5.12 6.86
N THR A 406 -15.25 -5.37 5.64
CA THR A 406 -16.46 -6.19 5.38
C THR A 406 -16.06 -7.37 4.52
N ASP A 407 -16.22 -8.58 5.07
CA ASP A 407 -16.13 -9.83 4.33
C ASP A 407 -17.51 -10.11 3.69
N PRO A 408 -17.60 -10.30 2.35
CA PRO A 408 -18.87 -10.56 1.68
C PRO A 408 -19.59 -11.84 2.10
N ALA A 409 -18.88 -12.83 2.66
CA ALA A 409 -19.44 -14.08 3.14
C ALA A 409 -19.81 -14.03 4.64
N TRP A 410 -19.01 -13.33 5.47
CA TRP A 410 -19.16 -13.37 6.94
C TRP A 410 -19.74 -12.10 7.58
N GLY A 411 -19.62 -10.93 6.95
CA GLY A 411 -20.07 -9.63 7.49
C GLY A 411 -18.92 -8.71 7.88
N SER A 412 -19.21 -7.68 8.68
CA SER A 412 -18.23 -6.64 9.02
C SER A 412 -17.50 -6.90 10.35
N HIS A 413 -16.18 -6.73 10.35
CA HIS A 413 -15.33 -6.73 11.55
C HIS A 413 -14.81 -5.32 11.82
N TYR A 414 -14.88 -4.89 13.07
CA TYR A 414 -14.43 -3.59 13.56
C TYR A 414 -13.47 -3.81 14.75
N GLU A 415 -12.35 -3.12 14.77
CA GLU A 415 -11.55 -2.93 15.98
C GLU A 415 -11.63 -1.46 16.40
N LEU A 416 -12.00 -1.20 17.65
CA LEU A 416 -12.26 0.12 18.21
C LEU A 416 -11.31 0.37 19.37
N TYR A 417 -10.73 1.57 19.47
CA TYR A 417 -9.80 1.95 20.52
C TYR A 417 -10.37 3.11 21.34
N PHE A 418 -10.51 2.89 22.64
CA PHE A 418 -10.96 3.89 23.61
C PHE A 418 -9.83 4.22 24.60
N ILE A 419 -9.79 5.44 25.14
CA ILE A 419 -8.89 5.81 26.23
C ILE A 419 -9.28 5.01 27.49
N ASN A 420 -8.32 4.37 28.16
CA ASN A 420 -8.61 3.62 29.38
C ASN A 420 -8.93 4.54 30.56
N LYS A 421 -10.21 4.63 30.94
CA LYS A 421 -10.67 5.47 32.07
C LYS A 421 -10.25 4.91 33.42
N ASP A 422 -10.17 3.59 33.52
CA ASP A 422 -9.86 2.83 34.74
C ASP A 422 -8.40 3.00 35.18
N ASP A 423 -7.50 3.34 34.23
CA ASP A 423 -6.14 3.81 34.53
C ASP A 423 -5.82 5.11 33.80
N SER A 424 -6.67 6.12 34.01
CA SER A 424 -6.53 7.48 33.48
C SER A 424 -5.25 8.22 33.93
N LYS A 425 -4.47 7.64 34.85
CA LYS A 425 -3.13 8.13 35.23
C LYS A 425 -2.01 7.56 34.37
N ARG A 426 -2.25 6.46 33.65
CA ARG A 426 -1.29 5.82 32.74
C ARG A 426 -1.51 6.31 31.32
N HIS A 427 -0.69 7.27 30.89
CA HIS A 427 -0.59 7.64 29.49
C HIS A 427 -0.34 6.41 28.60
N ASN A 428 -0.93 6.42 27.41
CA ASN A 428 -0.84 5.35 26.42
C ASN A 428 -1.42 4.00 26.93
N SER A 429 -2.54 4.10 27.64
CA SER A 429 -3.38 2.98 28.10
C SER A 429 -4.75 3.08 27.43
N TYR A 430 -5.19 1.99 26.80
CA TYR A 430 -6.37 1.94 25.94
C TYR A 430 -7.21 0.70 26.23
N VAL A 431 -8.50 0.76 25.93
CA VAL A 431 -9.36 -0.43 25.81
C VAL A 431 -9.62 -0.68 24.33
N LYS A 432 -9.21 -1.86 23.85
CA LYS A 432 -9.50 -2.34 22.50
C LYS A 432 -10.73 -3.23 22.54
N LEU A 433 -11.74 -2.86 21.76
CA LEU A 433 -12.96 -3.66 21.56
C LEU A 433 -12.96 -4.24 20.15
N SER A 434 -13.06 -5.56 20.02
CA SER A 434 -13.31 -6.24 18.75
C SER A 434 -14.82 -6.49 18.63
N VAL A 435 -15.45 -5.90 17.62
CA VAL A 435 -16.90 -6.01 17.35
C VAL A 435 -17.10 -6.67 15.99
N PHE A 436 -18.02 -7.62 15.92
CA PHE A 436 -18.38 -8.33 14.70
C PHE A 436 -19.85 -8.12 14.38
N ARG A 437 -20.18 -7.97 13.10
CA ARG A 437 -21.54 -7.74 12.59
C ARG A 437 -21.85 -8.75 11.48
N PRO A 438 -22.34 -9.96 11.82
CA PRO A 438 -22.59 -11.04 10.86
C PRO A 438 -23.88 -10.85 10.07
N PHE A 439 -23.97 -9.77 9.29
CA PHE A 439 -25.18 -9.32 8.57
C PHE A 439 -26.45 -9.21 9.46
N ALA A 440 -26.23 -9.00 10.77
CA ALA A 440 -27.21 -9.02 11.84
C ALA A 440 -26.94 -7.81 12.78
N PRO A 441 -27.51 -7.75 14.01
CA PRO A 441 -27.03 -6.85 15.05
C PRO A 441 -25.54 -7.09 15.38
N PRO A 442 -24.81 -6.09 15.87
CA PRO A 442 -23.42 -6.25 16.31
C PRO A 442 -23.31 -7.14 17.56
N MET A 443 -22.14 -7.77 17.71
CA MET A 443 -21.75 -8.54 18.88
C MET A 443 -20.31 -8.22 19.29
N THR A 444 -20.06 -8.11 20.59
CA THR A 444 -18.70 -7.96 21.12
C THR A 444 -18.01 -9.32 21.11
N VAL A 445 -16.82 -9.37 20.50
CA VAL A 445 -16.02 -10.60 20.35
C VAL A 445 -14.89 -10.66 21.38
N SER A 446 -14.24 -9.53 21.67
CA SER A 446 -13.22 -9.42 22.72
C SER A 446 -13.06 -7.99 23.23
N GLN A 447 -12.68 -7.86 24.49
CA GLN A 447 -12.38 -6.60 25.17
C GLN A 447 -11.03 -6.73 25.89
N ASN A 448 -10.01 -6.04 25.40
CA ASN A 448 -8.64 -6.16 25.89
C ASN A 448 -8.10 -4.79 26.33
N VAL A 449 -7.48 -4.72 27.51
CA VAL A 449 -6.73 -3.53 27.93
C VAL A 449 -5.34 -3.60 27.30
N ILE A 450 -4.97 -2.58 26.53
CA ILE A 450 -3.65 -2.45 25.90
C ILE A 450 -2.91 -1.28 26.55
N THR A 451 -1.75 -1.53 27.13
CA THR A 451 -0.78 -0.50 27.48
C THR A 451 0.37 -0.59 26.49
N THR A 452 0.73 0.51 25.84
CA THR A 452 1.85 0.59 24.89
C THR A 452 3.07 1.35 25.46
N GLY A 453 2.94 1.85 26.68
CA GLY A 453 3.94 2.66 27.38
C GLY A 453 5.36 2.09 27.33
N PRO A 454 5.62 0.81 27.68
CA PRO A 454 6.96 0.24 27.67
C PRO A 454 7.51 -0.11 26.26
N GLU A 455 6.70 -0.12 25.20
CA GLU A 455 7.08 -0.59 23.87
C GLU A 455 7.98 0.42 23.12
N TRP A 456 9.25 0.05 22.95
CA TRP A 456 10.20 0.78 22.11
C TRP A 456 10.11 0.35 20.64
N ILE A 457 10.22 1.33 19.72
CA ILE A 457 10.29 1.08 18.28
C ILE A 457 11.72 1.29 17.78
N ASN A 458 12.30 0.31 17.09
CA ASN A 458 13.54 0.45 16.32
C ASN A 458 13.21 0.79 14.86
N ILE A 459 13.35 2.06 14.48
CA ILE A 459 13.25 2.49 13.08
C ILE A 459 14.50 2.03 12.35
N ILE A 460 14.33 1.24 11.29
CA ILE A 460 15.42 0.73 10.46
C ILE A 460 15.35 1.42 9.10
N LEU A 461 16.41 2.16 8.77
CA LEU A 461 16.50 3.06 7.63
C LEU A 461 17.67 2.67 6.71
N PRO A 462 17.43 2.05 5.54
CA PRO A 462 18.46 1.81 4.55
C PRO A 462 18.76 3.09 3.76
N LEU A 463 20.03 3.43 3.53
CA LEU A 463 20.42 4.70 2.93
C LEU A 463 21.63 4.58 2.01
N SER A 464 21.62 5.31 0.90
CA SER A 464 22.79 5.55 0.04
C SER A 464 22.62 6.88 -0.69
N LYS A 465 23.71 7.68 -0.80
CA LYS A 465 23.83 8.95 -1.54
C LYS A 465 22.88 10.12 -1.17
N ARG A 466 21.66 9.87 -0.67
CA ARG A 466 20.60 10.85 -0.37
C ARG A 466 20.85 11.64 0.93
N VAL A 467 22.03 12.27 1.05
CA VAL A 467 22.46 13.03 2.23
C VAL A 467 21.47 14.13 2.62
N GLU A 468 20.92 14.85 1.63
CA GLU A 468 20.03 15.98 1.92
C GLU A 468 18.60 15.55 2.29
N THR A 469 18.07 14.50 1.66
CA THR A 469 16.82 13.87 2.15
C THR A 469 17.01 13.32 3.57
N PHE A 470 18.19 12.78 3.88
CA PHE A 470 18.52 12.34 5.24
C PHE A 470 18.63 13.48 6.25
N ARG A 471 19.07 14.68 5.86
CA ARG A 471 19.01 15.87 6.73
C ARG A 471 17.56 16.18 7.13
N GLN A 472 16.67 16.26 6.14
CA GLN A 472 15.24 16.52 6.33
C GLN A 472 14.59 15.43 7.20
N PHE A 473 14.90 14.15 6.94
CA PHE A 473 14.49 13.04 7.80
C PHE A 473 14.97 13.21 9.25
N MET A 474 16.23 13.61 9.46
CA MET A 474 16.79 13.77 10.81
C MET A 474 16.19 14.97 11.55
N GLU A 475 15.77 16.03 10.86
CA GLU A 475 15.00 17.14 11.44
C GLU A 475 13.60 16.67 11.88
N GLN A 476 12.93 15.87 11.05
CA GLN A 476 11.66 15.22 11.43
C GLN A 476 11.83 14.26 12.61
N PHE A 477 12.91 13.47 12.63
CA PHE A 477 13.26 12.57 13.72
C PHE A 477 13.49 13.33 15.04
N VAL A 478 14.20 14.46 15.01
CA VAL A 478 14.37 15.35 16.18
C VAL A 478 13.03 15.86 16.69
N ARG A 479 12.12 16.27 15.80
CA ARG A 479 10.77 16.69 16.19
C ARG A 479 9.96 15.53 16.76
N VAL A 480 9.59 14.56 15.93
CA VAL A 480 8.61 13.52 16.23
C VAL A 480 9.14 12.47 17.22
N CYS A 481 10.36 11.95 16.98
CA CYS A 481 10.88 10.83 17.75
C CYS A 481 11.58 11.28 19.04
N ILE A 482 12.42 12.32 18.99
CA ILE A 482 13.21 12.75 20.17
C ILE A 482 12.40 13.65 21.10
N LYS A 483 11.64 14.63 20.59
CA LYS A 483 10.91 15.60 21.45
C LYS A 483 9.52 15.13 21.87
N HIS A 484 8.78 14.42 21.00
CA HIS A 484 7.43 13.93 21.33
C HIS A 484 7.45 12.49 21.88
N ASP A 485 7.63 11.46 21.05
CA ASP A 485 7.40 10.06 21.47
C ASP A 485 8.43 9.51 22.49
N LYS A 486 9.71 9.85 22.33
CA LYS A 486 10.85 9.51 23.21
C LYS A 486 11.21 8.01 23.35
N ARG A 487 10.37 7.08 22.89
CA ARG A 487 10.56 5.61 23.01
C ARG A 487 11.06 5.00 21.70
N ILE A 488 11.96 5.71 21.01
CA ILE A 488 12.41 5.38 19.66
C ILE A 488 13.93 5.11 19.65
N TYR A 489 14.32 4.07 18.93
CA TYR A 489 15.69 3.82 18.50
C TYR A 489 15.80 3.97 16.98
N LEU A 490 16.92 4.46 16.45
CA LEU A 490 17.16 4.58 15.00
C LEU A 490 18.41 3.80 14.57
N THR A 491 18.22 2.84 13.67
CA THR A 491 19.29 2.05 13.04
C THR A 491 19.39 2.45 11.56
N VAL A 492 20.37 3.30 11.24
CA VAL A 492 20.70 3.67 9.85
C VAL A 492 21.66 2.64 9.26
N VAL A 493 21.36 2.11 8.08
CA VAL A 493 22.19 1.14 7.36
C VAL A 493 22.66 1.77 6.04
N TYR A 494 23.92 2.19 6.00
CA TYR A 494 24.48 3.01 4.94
C TYR A 494 25.28 2.18 3.93
N PHE A 495 25.05 2.40 2.63
CA PHE A 495 25.73 1.72 1.53
C PHE A 495 26.70 2.66 0.79
N GLY A 496 27.97 2.26 0.76
CA GLY A 496 29.05 2.94 0.03
C GLY A 496 29.79 4.03 0.82
N PRO A 497 30.91 4.56 0.28
CA PRO A 497 31.71 5.60 0.93
C PRO A 497 31.23 7.04 0.64
N GLU A 498 30.54 7.24 -0.49
CA GLU A 498 30.03 8.54 -0.96
C GLU A 498 28.91 9.04 -0.05
N GLY A 499 29.05 10.22 0.55
CA GLY A 499 28.07 10.80 1.49
C GLY A 499 28.16 10.29 2.95
N LEU A 500 29.06 9.33 3.24
CA LEU A 500 29.17 8.69 4.55
C LEU A 500 29.73 9.62 5.64
N LYS A 501 30.60 10.57 5.28
CA LYS A 501 31.19 11.53 6.25
C LYS A 501 30.13 12.51 6.74
N GLU A 502 29.28 12.93 5.81
CA GLU A 502 28.19 13.87 5.95
C GLU A 502 27.07 13.26 6.82
N VAL A 503 26.67 12.00 6.55
CA VAL A 503 25.73 11.26 7.42
C VAL A 503 26.28 11.06 8.83
N LYS A 504 27.57 10.71 8.99
CA LYS A 504 28.21 10.65 10.32
C LYS A 504 28.18 12.01 11.03
N SER A 505 28.40 13.11 10.32
CA SER A 505 28.34 14.47 10.86
C SER A 505 26.92 14.85 11.31
N ILE A 506 25.90 14.60 10.48
CA ILE A 506 24.48 14.85 10.80
C ILE A 506 24.06 14.06 12.05
N MET A 507 24.34 12.75 12.08
CA MET A 507 24.01 11.90 13.24
C MET A 507 24.75 12.34 14.51
N GLY A 508 26.04 12.67 14.41
CA GLY A 508 26.85 13.16 15.52
C GLY A 508 26.37 14.52 16.06
N HIS A 509 25.96 15.42 15.18
CA HIS A 509 25.36 16.71 15.55
C HIS A 509 24.03 16.50 16.31
N VAL A 510 23.10 15.70 15.75
CA VAL A 510 21.81 15.41 16.40
C VAL A 510 22.00 14.75 17.77
N ALA A 511 22.88 13.77 17.88
CA ALA A 511 23.19 13.08 19.13
C ALA A 511 23.78 14.03 20.18
N LYS A 512 24.72 14.91 19.80
CA LYS A 512 25.32 15.91 20.71
C LYS A 512 24.34 16.98 21.13
N ALA A 513 23.60 17.57 20.19
CA ALA A 513 22.68 18.68 20.44
C ALA A 513 21.49 18.27 21.33
N ASN A 514 20.94 17.08 21.12
CA ASN A 514 19.77 16.58 21.86
C ASN A 514 20.15 15.61 23.00
N LYS A 515 21.45 15.41 23.28
CA LYS A 515 21.99 14.42 24.25
C LYS A 515 21.50 12.97 24.00
N PHE A 516 21.10 12.67 22.77
CA PHE A 516 20.38 11.45 22.40
C PHE A 516 21.32 10.30 22.05
N LYS A 517 21.06 9.11 22.63
CA LYS A 517 21.94 7.92 22.52
C LYS A 517 21.33 6.72 21.81
N HIS A 518 20.03 6.74 21.51
CA HIS A 518 19.30 5.61 20.91
C HIS A 518 19.41 5.64 19.37
N MET A 519 20.65 5.72 18.89
CA MET A 519 20.98 5.90 17.47
C MET A 519 22.21 5.08 17.11
N LYS A 520 22.18 4.42 15.95
CA LYS A 520 23.24 3.57 15.44
C LYS A 520 23.40 3.72 13.94
N LEU A 521 24.65 3.73 13.48
CA LEU A 521 25.02 3.64 12.08
C LEU A 521 25.70 2.29 11.83
N VAL A 522 25.20 1.55 10.85
CA VAL A 522 25.84 0.36 10.26
C VAL A 522 26.30 0.75 8.86
N THR A 523 27.48 0.31 8.44
CA THR A 523 28.07 0.67 7.14
C THR A 523 28.42 -0.57 6.32
N LEU A 524 27.95 -0.62 5.08
CA LEU A 524 28.18 -1.69 4.12
C LEU A 524 28.94 -1.13 2.91
N ASN A 525 29.99 -1.83 2.48
CA ASN A 525 30.73 -1.50 1.26
C ASN A 525 30.17 -2.30 0.07
N GLU A 526 28.85 -2.27 -0.07
CA GLU A 526 28.03 -2.99 -1.05
C GLU A 526 27.26 -1.97 -1.92
N THR A 527 26.80 -2.36 -3.10
CA THR A 527 25.79 -1.60 -3.85
C THR A 527 24.48 -1.56 -3.08
N PHE A 528 23.75 -0.44 -3.13
CA PHE A 528 22.49 -0.30 -2.39
C PHE A 528 21.43 -1.33 -2.82
N ALA A 529 20.94 -2.10 -1.86
CA ALA A 529 19.77 -2.96 -2.01
C ALA A 529 18.87 -2.83 -0.77
N ARG A 530 17.59 -2.51 -0.98
CA ARG A 530 16.66 -2.10 0.08
C ARG A 530 16.43 -3.21 1.12
N GLY A 531 16.01 -4.39 0.66
CA GLY A 531 15.77 -5.57 1.51
C GLY A 531 17.03 -6.00 2.27
N ARG A 532 18.20 -6.01 1.62
CA ARG A 532 19.51 -6.26 2.26
C ARG A 532 19.79 -5.28 3.39
N GLY A 533 19.50 -3.99 3.20
CA GLY A 533 19.67 -2.97 4.23
C GLY A 533 18.76 -3.17 5.44
N LEU A 534 17.48 -3.44 5.20
CA LEU A 534 16.48 -3.72 6.25
C LEU A 534 16.82 -5.02 7.02
N GLN A 535 17.17 -6.09 6.31
CA GLN A 535 17.65 -7.37 6.85
C GLN A 535 18.85 -7.17 7.78
N ILE A 536 19.90 -6.49 7.31
CA ILE A 536 21.10 -6.21 8.11
C ILE A 536 20.77 -5.34 9.32
N GLY A 537 19.88 -4.36 9.19
CA GLY A 537 19.44 -3.50 10.29
C GLY A 537 18.69 -4.26 11.38
N ALA A 538 17.78 -5.16 11.00
CA ALA A 538 17.06 -6.05 11.92
C ALA A 538 18.03 -6.98 12.65
N LEU A 539 18.97 -7.60 11.93
CA LEU A 539 19.99 -8.47 12.52
C LEU A 539 20.93 -7.71 13.47
N ASN A 540 21.25 -6.44 13.18
CA ASN A 540 22.15 -5.62 14.00
C ASN A 540 21.54 -5.04 15.30
N TRP A 541 20.29 -5.36 15.63
CA TRP A 541 19.74 -5.01 16.94
C TRP A 541 20.52 -5.67 18.09
N LYS A 542 20.78 -4.91 19.16
CA LYS A 542 21.58 -5.37 20.34
C LYS A 542 20.93 -5.03 21.69
N GLY A 543 19.64 -4.67 21.71
CA GLY A 543 18.97 -4.14 22.91
C GLY A 543 18.57 -5.16 23.98
N GLY A 544 19.37 -6.20 24.22
CA GLY A 544 19.15 -7.21 25.28
C GLY A 544 17.99 -8.19 25.06
N GLY A 545 16.95 -7.80 24.31
CA GLY A 545 15.80 -8.63 23.97
C GLY A 545 15.22 -8.31 22.59
N ASP A 546 14.00 -8.77 22.36
CA ASP A 546 13.23 -8.50 21.13
C ASP A 546 12.59 -7.09 21.15
N VAL A 547 12.30 -6.53 19.97
CA VAL A 547 11.85 -5.15 19.77
C VAL A 547 10.84 -5.05 18.63
N LEU A 548 9.92 -4.08 18.72
CA LEU A 548 9.07 -3.69 17.59
C LEU A 548 9.93 -2.91 16.59
N MET A 549 10.00 -3.36 15.34
CA MET A 549 10.75 -2.72 14.27
C MET A 549 9.81 -1.95 13.36
N PHE A 550 10.19 -0.74 12.95
CA PHE A 550 9.56 -0.02 11.84
C PHE A 550 10.51 0.02 10.65
N PHE A 551 10.14 -0.60 9.53
CA PHE A 551 10.89 -0.48 8.28
C PHE A 551 10.46 0.80 7.55
N CYS A 552 11.43 1.68 7.28
CA CYS A 552 11.17 3.06 6.90
C CYS A 552 12.16 3.53 5.81
N ASP A 553 11.66 4.25 4.81
CA ASP A 553 12.48 4.87 3.77
C ASP A 553 12.75 6.35 4.09
N VAL A 554 13.81 6.94 3.53
CA VAL A 554 14.30 8.28 3.93
C VAL A 554 13.36 9.43 3.58
N ASP A 555 12.44 9.18 2.65
CA ASP A 555 11.37 10.05 2.16
C ASP A 555 9.98 9.66 2.69
N ILE A 556 9.93 8.93 3.81
CA ILE A 556 8.74 8.82 4.64
C ILE A 556 8.73 9.93 5.70
N VAL A 557 7.60 10.63 5.83
CA VAL A 557 7.31 11.54 6.95
C VAL A 557 6.12 10.98 7.73
N PHE A 558 6.24 10.96 9.05
CA PHE A 558 5.24 10.40 9.95
C PHE A 558 5.11 11.24 11.23
N SER A 559 3.99 11.14 11.93
CA SER A 559 3.72 11.84 13.20
C SER A 559 3.73 10.89 14.42
N PRO A 560 3.62 11.37 15.67
CA PRO A 560 3.56 10.51 16.85
C PRO A 560 2.42 9.49 16.82
N GLU A 561 1.29 9.85 16.21
CA GLU A 561 0.08 9.03 16.11
C GLU A 561 0.33 7.79 15.23
N PHE A 562 1.20 7.89 14.20
CA PHE A 562 1.65 6.73 13.43
C PHE A 562 2.46 5.75 14.29
N LEU A 563 3.43 6.27 15.07
CA LEU A 563 4.26 5.45 15.94
C LEU A 563 3.40 4.73 16.99
N GLU A 564 2.40 5.42 17.51
CA GLU A 564 1.45 4.84 18.47
C GLU A 564 0.55 3.78 17.83
N ARG A 565 0.06 4.00 16.61
CA ARG A 565 -0.66 2.97 15.84
C ARG A 565 0.19 1.76 15.50
N CYS A 566 1.50 1.92 15.28
CA CYS A 566 2.40 0.78 15.15
C CYS A 566 2.43 -0.10 16.40
N ARG A 567 2.31 0.47 17.61
CA ARG A 567 2.20 -0.29 18.86
C ARG A 567 0.83 -0.95 19.02
N LEU A 568 -0.25 -0.21 18.74
CA LEU A 568 -1.63 -0.71 18.87
C LEU A 568 -2.00 -1.86 17.91
N ASN A 569 -1.32 -1.96 16.77
CA ASN A 569 -1.67 -2.90 15.70
C ASN A 569 -0.63 -4.02 15.48
N SER A 570 0.47 -4.06 16.25
CA SER A 570 1.51 -5.10 16.17
C SER A 570 1.60 -5.85 17.50
N GLU A 571 1.63 -7.18 17.49
CA GLU A 571 1.61 -8.02 18.69
C GLU A 571 2.48 -9.26 18.48
N ARG A 572 3.44 -9.48 19.38
CA ARG A 572 4.46 -10.51 19.23
C ARG A 572 3.86 -11.90 19.05
N GLY A 573 4.31 -12.62 18.02
CA GLY A 573 3.89 -13.97 17.69
C GLY A 573 2.47 -14.09 17.12
N GLN A 574 1.75 -12.97 16.96
CA GLN A 574 0.31 -12.98 16.64
C GLN A 574 -0.10 -11.97 15.56
N ARG A 575 0.41 -10.74 15.56
CA ARG A 575 -0.10 -9.64 14.71
C ARG A 575 1.02 -8.77 14.13
N VAL A 576 0.89 -8.42 12.84
CA VAL A 576 1.82 -7.53 12.13
C VAL A 576 1.08 -6.36 11.46
N TYR A 577 1.63 -5.14 11.53
CA TYR A 577 1.02 -3.95 10.93
C TYR A 577 1.67 -3.60 9.59
N TYR A 578 0.83 -3.46 8.56
CA TYR A 578 1.19 -3.06 7.20
C TYR A 578 0.40 -1.79 6.80
N PRO A 579 0.82 -0.60 7.27
CA PRO A 579 0.15 0.66 6.95
C PRO A 579 0.10 0.91 5.43
N ILE A 580 -1.07 1.32 4.96
CA ILE A 580 -1.27 1.84 3.61
C ILE A 580 -0.95 3.34 3.66
N VAL A 581 0.23 3.69 3.15
CA VAL A 581 0.83 5.01 3.24
C VAL A 581 0.23 5.97 2.20
N PHE A 582 -0.07 7.21 2.60
CA PHE A 582 -0.50 8.23 1.66
C PHE A 582 0.69 8.71 0.82
N SER A 583 0.61 8.60 -0.49
CA SER A 583 1.69 8.96 -1.41
C SER A 583 1.38 10.24 -2.14
N LEU A 584 2.23 11.24 -1.95
CA LEU A 584 2.07 12.55 -2.58
C LEU A 584 2.45 12.50 -4.06
N TYR A 585 1.72 13.26 -4.87
CA TYR A 585 2.04 13.51 -6.28
C TYR A 585 3.19 14.51 -6.43
N ASN A 586 3.66 14.70 -7.66
CA ASN A 586 4.70 15.68 -7.99
C ASN A 586 4.20 17.11 -7.69
N PRO A 587 4.75 17.81 -6.67
CA PRO A 587 4.24 19.13 -6.28
C PRO A 587 4.41 20.15 -7.41
N LYS A 588 5.40 19.97 -8.30
CA LYS A 588 5.59 20.83 -9.48
C LYS A 588 4.42 20.72 -10.47
N ILE A 589 3.73 19.58 -10.53
CA ILE A 589 2.56 19.39 -11.40
C ILE A 589 1.29 19.81 -10.65
N VAL A 590 1.11 19.37 -9.40
CA VAL A 590 -0.08 19.64 -8.59
C VAL A 590 -0.39 21.13 -8.50
N TYR A 591 0.61 21.96 -8.17
CA TYR A 591 0.40 23.39 -7.93
C TYR A 591 0.47 24.24 -9.21
N SER A 592 1.30 23.87 -10.20
CA SER A 592 1.39 24.64 -11.45
C SER A 592 0.11 24.55 -12.31
N LEU A 593 -0.59 23.41 -12.27
CA LEU A 593 -1.89 23.24 -12.94
C LEU A 593 -3.03 24.05 -12.30
N GLN A 594 -2.83 24.57 -11.10
CA GLN A 594 -3.81 25.35 -10.35
C GLN A 594 -3.51 26.86 -10.40
N ASP A 595 -2.41 27.26 -11.06
CA ASP A 595 -1.84 28.62 -11.02
C ASP A 595 -1.54 29.11 -9.58
N VAL A 596 -1.31 28.17 -8.64
CA VAL A 596 -1.06 28.43 -7.22
C VAL A 596 0.45 28.30 -6.94
N ALA A 597 1.01 29.23 -6.16
CA ALA A 597 2.38 29.12 -5.68
C ALA A 597 2.53 27.89 -4.76
N MET A 598 3.56 27.05 -5.02
CA MET A 598 3.83 25.85 -4.23
C MET A 598 3.98 26.23 -2.73
N PRO A 599 3.15 25.69 -1.83
CA PRO A 599 3.12 26.10 -0.43
C PRO A 599 4.30 25.49 0.36
N PRO A 600 4.57 25.97 1.58
CA PRO A 600 5.55 25.38 2.49
C PRO A 600 5.38 23.87 2.66
N PHE A 601 6.48 23.15 2.90
CA PHE A 601 6.49 21.68 2.91
C PHE A 601 5.46 21.03 3.88
N GLN A 602 5.16 21.65 5.01
CA GLN A 602 4.14 21.15 5.94
C GLN A 602 2.73 21.21 5.34
N ASP A 603 2.42 22.31 4.66
CA ASP A 603 1.12 22.57 4.02
C ASP A 603 0.91 21.71 2.75
N GLN A 604 1.91 20.90 2.35
CA GLN A 604 1.80 19.88 1.30
C GLN A 604 1.32 18.51 1.83
N LEU A 605 1.31 18.30 3.16
CA LEU A 605 0.92 17.03 3.80
C LEU A 605 -0.62 16.87 3.91
N VAL A 606 -1.30 17.08 2.78
CA VAL A 606 -2.77 17.11 2.70
C VAL A 606 -3.31 15.81 2.12
N LEU A 607 -4.32 15.23 2.78
CA LEU A 607 -5.02 14.02 2.35
C LEU A 607 -6.14 14.35 1.34
N SER A 608 -5.78 14.70 0.10
CA SER A 608 -6.73 14.97 -0.99
C SER A 608 -6.43 14.15 -2.25
N LYS A 609 -7.48 13.86 -3.03
CA LYS A 609 -7.40 13.15 -4.32
C LYS A 609 -6.47 13.84 -5.34
N ASP A 610 -6.22 15.14 -5.14
CA ASP A 610 -5.47 16.05 -6.02
C ASP A 610 -4.03 16.29 -5.52
N THR A 611 -3.71 15.85 -4.29
CA THR A 611 -2.38 15.94 -3.69
C THR A 611 -1.70 14.60 -3.54
N GLY A 612 -2.47 13.49 -3.50
CA GLY A 612 -1.93 12.14 -3.48
C GLY A 612 -2.98 11.03 -3.54
N PHE A 613 -2.57 9.83 -3.15
CA PHE A 613 -3.42 8.62 -3.11
C PHE A 613 -2.92 7.63 -2.04
N TRP A 614 -3.78 6.69 -1.63
CA TRP A 614 -3.40 5.58 -0.75
C TRP A 614 -2.61 4.52 -1.53
N ARG A 615 -1.37 4.21 -1.12
CA ARG A 615 -0.53 3.20 -1.79
C ARG A 615 -0.88 1.77 -1.35
N ASP A 616 -2.07 1.33 -1.70
CA ASP A 616 -2.61 -0.01 -1.48
C ASP A 616 -1.73 -1.15 -2.03
N PHE A 617 -0.96 -0.89 -3.09
CA PHE A 617 0.01 -1.82 -3.69
C PHE A 617 1.42 -1.81 -3.07
N GLY A 618 1.69 -1.02 -2.02
CA GLY A 618 3.02 -0.91 -1.41
C GLY A 618 3.11 -1.57 -0.03
N TYR A 619 4.15 -2.38 0.20
CA TYR A 619 4.33 -3.15 1.44
C TYR A 619 5.64 -2.80 2.19
N GLY A 620 6.48 -1.92 1.60
CA GLY A 620 7.79 -1.57 2.14
C GLY A 620 7.81 -0.95 3.53
N MET A 621 6.71 -0.33 3.96
CA MET A 621 6.54 0.23 5.30
C MET A 621 5.72 -0.74 6.16
N THR A 622 6.31 -1.23 7.24
CA THR A 622 5.70 -2.23 8.13
C THR A 622 6.23 -2.10 9.55
N CYS A 623 5.36 -2.38 10.52
CA CYS A 623 5.68 -2.49 11.94
C CYS A 623 5.48 -3.94 12.40
N GLN A 624 6.56 -4.56 12.90
CA GLN A 624 6.65 -6.00 13.18
C GLN A 624 7.68 -6.28 14.28
N TYR A 625 7.49 -7.29 15.13
CA TYR A 625 8.54 -7.68 16.07
C TYR A 625 9.72 -8.36 15.36
N ARG A 626 10.94 -8.16 15.88
CA ARG A 626 12.15 -8.78 15.34
C ARG A 626 12.11 -10.31 15.48
N SER A 627 11.53 -10.85 16.54
CA SER A 627 11.28 -12.29 16.70
C SER A 627 10.42 -12.85 15.56
N ASP A 628 9.32 -12.17 15.23
CA ASP A 628 8.36 -12.57 14.20
C ASP A 628 8.98 -12.53 12.80
N PHE A 629 9.67 -11.43 12.48
CA PHE A 629 10.47 -11.28 11.26
C PHE A 629 11.50 -12.40 11.07
N LEU A 630 12.11 -12.87 12.17
CA LEU A 630 13.05 -13.99 12.13
C LEU A 630 12.34 -15.36 12.02
N LYS A 631 11.17 -15.56 12.66
CA LYS A 631 10.34 -16.78 12.52
C LYS A 631 9.97 -17.00 11.04
N ILE A 632 9.60 -15.94 10.31
CA ILE A 632 9.28 -16.02 8.87
C ILE A 632 10.51 -15.97 7.94
N LYS A 633 11.74 -16.02 8.48
CA LYS A 633 13.01 -15.99 7.73
C LYS A 633 13.25 -14.71 6.91
N GLY A 634 12.83 -13.56 7.43
CA GLY A 634 13.21 -12.22 6.94
C GLY A 634 13.02 -11.95 5.45
N PHE A 635 13.89 -11.12 4.86
CA PHE A 635 13.95 -10.92 3.41
C PHE A 635 14.60 -12.12 2.71
N ASP A 636 14.32 -12.29 1.42
CA ASP A 636 15.17 -13.11 0.56
C ASP A 636 16.37 -12.26 0.09
N GLU A 637 17.58 -12.71 0.41
CA GLU A 637 18.82 -12.00 0.08
C GLU A 637 19.28 -12.22 -1.36
N GLN A 638 18.61 -13.09 -2.13
CA GLN A 638 18.86 -13.29 -3.57
C GLN A 638 18.20 -12.22 -4.45
N ILE A 639 17.26 -11.42 -3.89
CA ILE A 639 16.56 -10.36 -4.63
C ILE A 639 17.48 -9.16 -4.82
N THR A 640 18.00 -9.01 -6.05
CA THR A 640 18.81 -7.85 -6.47
C THR A 640 18.04 -6.95 -7.45
N GLY A 641 18.30 -5.64 -7.41
CA GLY A 641 17.67 -4.66 -8.30
C GLY A 641 16.50 -3.93 -7.65
N TRP A 642 15.43 -3.69 -8.42
CA TRP A 642 14.28 -2.90 -8.00
C TRP A 642 13.03 -3.77 -7.75
N GLY A 643 12.45 -3.62 -6.55
CA GLY A 643 11.09 -4.04 -6.21
C GLY A 643 10.90 -5.54 -5.96
N GLY A 644 9.80 -5.85 -5.27
CA GLY A 644 9.36 -7.20 -4.95
C GLY A 644 9.84 -7.71 -3.61
N GLU A 645 10.89 -7.15 -3.01
CA GLU A 645 11.41 -7.62 -1.72
C GLU A 645 10.42 -7.38 -0.57
N ASP A 646 9.62 -6.31 -0.67
CA ASP A 646 8.52 -6.02 0.25
C ASP A 646 7.30 -6.92 0.01
N VAL A 647 6.95 -7.16 -1.26
CA VAL A 647 5.90 -8.11 -1.66
C VAL A 647 6.19 -9.52 -1.15
N PHE A 648 7.41 -10.04 -1.34
CA PHE A 648 7.78 -11.37 -0.86
C PHE A 648 7.80 -11.46 0.67
N LEU A 649 8.18 -10.40 1.39
CA LEU A 649 8.07 -10.37 2.86
C LEU A 649 6.60 -10.37 3.30
N TYR A 650 5.74 -9.57 2.67
CA TYR A 650 4.31 -9.53 2.94
C TYR A 650 3.63 -10.87 2.66
N GLN A 651 3.93 -11.50 1.51
CA GLN A 651 3.45 -12.83 1.17
C GLN A 651 3.86 -13.91 2.19
N LYS A 652 5.04 -13.80 2.83
CA LYS A 652 5.47 -14.71 3.90
C LYS A 652 4.57 -14.61 5.14
N PHE A 653 4.12 -13.40 5.50
CA PHE A 653 3.13 -13.22 6.57
C PHE A 653 1.73 -13.67 6.16
N VAL A 654 1.27 -13.30 4.96
CA VAL A 654 -0.06 -13.70 4.45
C VAL A 654 -0.23 -15.21 4.36
N ARG A 655 0.85 -15.97 4.12
CA ARG A 655 0.87 -17.45 4.09
C ARG A 655 1.13 -18.11 5.46
N SER A 656 0.97 -17.39 6.56
CA SER A 656 1.34 -17.84 7.91
C SER A 656 0.20 -17.72 8.93
N ASP A 657 0.52 -17.97 10.20
CA ASP A 657 -0.40 -17.92 11.34
C ASP A 657 -0.66 -16.50 11.91
N TYR A 658 0.01 -15.48 11.36
CA TYR A 658 -0.13 -14.09 11.83
C TYR A 658 -1.37 -13.40 11.28
N PHE A 659 -2.05 -12.64 12.14
CA PHE A 659 -3.07 -11.68 11.75
C PHE A 659 -2.40 -10.47 11.08
N VAL A 660 -2.69 -10.22 9.81
CA VAL A 660 -2.03 -9.17 9.03
C VAL A 660 -2.90 -7.92 9.01
N VAL A 661 -2.60 -6.97 9.91
CA VAL A 661 -3.33 -5.69 10.01
C VAL A 661 -2.88 -4.76 8.88
N ARG A 662 -3.56 -4.82 7.73
CA ARG A 662 -3.36 -3.87 6.62
C ARG A 662 -4.46 -2.81 6.63
N ALA A 663 -4.11 -1.53 6.83
CA ALA A 663 -5.09 -0.45 6.98
C ALA A 663 -4.58 0.90 6.46
N THR A 664 -5.48 1.80 6.03
CA THR A 664 -5.16 3.22 5.77
C THR A 664 -4.57 3.89 7.01
N ASP A 665 -3.54 4.72 6.81
CA ASP A 665 -2.88 5.43 7.91
C ASP A 665 -2.67 6.93 7.58
N PRO A 666 -3.47 7.85 8.16
CA PRO A 666 -3.40 9.29 7.87
C PRO A 666 -2.23 10.01 8.54
N ALA A 667 -1.37 9.30 9.27
CA ALA A 667 -0.23 9.87 9.99
C ALA A 667 1.11 9.53 9.35
N ILE A 668 1.10 8.95 8.14
CA ILE A 668 2.31 8.57 7.39
C ILE A 668 2.17 8.91 5.90
N PHE A 669 3.15 9.66 5.40
CA PHE A 669 3.23 10.17 4.04
C PHE A 669 4.52 9.67 3.37
N HIS A 670 4.41 9.20 2.14
CA HIS A 670 5.54 8.99 1.24
C HIS A 670 5.65 10.24 0.35
N LEU A 671 6.75 10.98 0.50
CA LEU A 671 6.98 12.20 -0.26
C LEU A 671 7.24 11.88 -1.74
N TRP A 672 6.89 12.81 -2.63
CA TRP A 672 7.30 12.67 -4.02
C TRP A 672 8.81 12.84 -4.17
N HIS A 673 9.41 11.97 -4.96
CA HIS A 673 10.78 12.09 -5.44
C HIS A 673 10.83 11.55 -6.87
N GLU A 674 11.80 12.01 -7.66
CA GLU A 674 12.01 11.43 -8.98
C GLU A 674 12.47 9.96 -8.86
N LYS A 675 11.87 9.11 -9.70
CA LYS A 675 12.21 7.70 -9.87
C LYS A 675 12.96 7.50 -11.19
N PHE A 676 14.10 6.84 -11.12
CA PHE A 676 14.82 6.32 -12.29
C PHE A 676 14.49 4.84 -12.45
N CYS A 677 14.01 4.45 -13.64
CA CYS A 677 13.75 3.05 -13.98
C CYS A 677 14.84 2.57 -14.92
N ASP A 678 15.76 1.79 -14.39
CA ASP A 678 16.94 1.31 -15.11
C ASP A 678 16.52 0.39 -16.28
N PRO A 679 16.97 0.66 -17.52
CA PRO A 679 16.60 -0.12 -18.70
C PRO A 679 17.19 -1.54 -18.74
N THR A 680 18.07 -1.90 -17.79
CA THR A 680 18.61 -3.26 -17.62
C THR A 680 17.75 -4.15 -16.72
N LEU A 681 16.73 -3.60 -16.05
CA LEU A 681 15.75 -4.36 -15.28
C LEU A 681 14.99 -5.37 -16.16
N THR A 682 14.49 -6.45 -15.54
CA THR A 682 13.59 -7.38 -16.23
C THR A 682 12.34 -6.65 -16.75
N ALA A 683 11.74 -7.18 -17.82
CA ALA A 683 10.58 -6.56 -18.47
C ALA A 683 9.36 -6.35 -17.53
N GLU A 684 9.31 -7.08 -16.41
CA GLU A 684 8.29 -6.96 -15.36
C GLU A 684 8.67 -5.92 -14.30
N GLN A 685 9.91 -5.95 -13.78
CA GLN A 685 10.41 -4.93 -12.86
C GLN A 685 10.39 -3.54 -13.50
N TYR A 686 10.82 -3.41 -14.77
CA TYR A 686 10.76 -2.14 -15.51
C TYR A 686 9.30 -1.66 -15.68
N LYS A 687 8.39 -2.57 -16.07
CA LYS A 687 6.95 -2.27 -16.22
C LYS A 687 6.31 -1.85 -14.89
N SER A 688 6.71 -2.44 -13.77
CA SER A 688 6.25 -2.07 -12.44
C SER A 688 6.86 -0.74 -11.97
N CYS A 689 8.15 -0.50 -12.20
CA CYS A 689 8.81 0.77 -11.91
C CYS A 689 8.19 1.94 -12.68
N ILE A 690 7.98 1.82 -13.99
CA ILE A 690 7.44 2.92 -14.80
C ILE A 690 5.95 3.19 -14.49
N ARG A 691 5.17 2.15 -14.15
CA ARG A 691 3.82 2.30 -13.57
C ARG A 691 3.88 3.05 -12.25
N SER A 692 4.80 2.67 -11.35
CA SER A 692 5.01 3.37 -10.09
C SER A 692 5.37 4.84 -10.34
N LYS A 693 6.30 5.17 -11.26
CA LYS A 693 6.61 6.56 -11.60
C LYS A 693 5.36 7.32 -12.05
N ALA A 694 4.67 6.85 -13.08
CA ALA A 694 3.48 7.50 -13.64
C ALA A 694 2.38 7.75 -12.59
N LEU A 695 2.11 6.78 -11.71
CA LEU A 695 1.12 6.90 -10.64
C LEU A 695 1.46 7.95 -9.56
N ASN A 696 2.73 8.37 -9.45
CA ASN A 696 3.12 9.44 -8.51
C ASN A 696 3.26 10.81 -9.20
N GLU A 697 3.00 10.98 -10.50
CA GLU A 697 3.14 12.30 -11.13
C GLU A 697 1.96 13.23 -10.80
N ALA A 698 0.72 12.82 -11.05
CA ALA A 698 -0.48 13.59 -10.67
C ALA A 698 -1.75 12.71 -10.67
N SER A 699 -2.88 13.27 -10.20
CA SER A 699 -4.19 12.64 -10.31
C SER A 699 -4.62 12.46 -11.78
N HIS A 700 -5.51 11.51 -12.06
CA HIS A 700 -6.00 11.27 -13.42
C HIS A 700 -6.59 12.54 -14.08
N ALA A 701 -7.26 13.40 -13.30
CA ALA A 701 -7.79 14.66 -13.80
C ALA A 701 -6.67 15.67 -14.12
N GLN A 702 -5.65 15.78 -13.26
CA GLN A 702 -4.49 16.65 -13.49
C GLN A 702 -3.67 16.21 -14.71
N LEU A 703 -3.48 14.89 -14.91
CA LEU A 703 -2.86 14.35 -16.12
C LEU A 703 -3.68 14.65 -17.39
N GLY A 704 -5.01 14.64 -17.30
CA GLY A 704 -5.91 15.11 -18.36
C GLY A 704 -5.71 16.60 -18.67
N LEU A 705 -5.65 17.46 -17.65
CA LEU A 705 -5.40 18.90 -17.83
C LEU A 705 -4.03 19.21 -18.46
N LEU A 706 -3.00 18.39 -18.19
CA LEU A 706 -1.73 18.46 -18.92
C LEU A 706 -1.89 18.07 -20.40
N ALA A 707 -2.62 16.99 -20.68
CA ALA A 707 -2.78 16.48 -22.04
C ALA A 707 -3.58 17.43 -22.96
N PHE A 708 -4.52 18.20 -22.40
CA PHE A 708 -5.33 19.19 -23.13
C PHE A 708 -4.89 20.65 -22.87
N LYS A 709 -3.66 20.87 -22.38
CA LYS A 709 -3.18 22.19 -21.97
C LYS A 709 -3.30 23.24 -23.08
N ASP A 710 -2.93 22.90 -24.31
CA ASP A 710 -2.98 23.84 -25.45
C ASP A 710 -4.41 24.32 -25.75
N GLU A 711 -5.41 23.43 -25.60
CA GLU A 711 -6.83 23.77 -25.78
C GLU A 711 -7.35 24.67 -24.64
N ILE A 712 -6.89 24.41 -23.41
CA ILE A 712 -7.21 25.22 -22.22
C ILE A 712 -6.59 26.62 -22.34
N ASP A 713 -5.33 26.72 -22.74
CA ASP A 713 -4.64 28.01 -22.89
C ASP A 713 -5.23 28.84 -24.04
N VAL A 714 -5.65 28.20 -25.15
CA VAL A 714 -6.42 28.86 -26.21
C VAL A 714 -7.76 29.39 -25.68
N HIS A 715 -8.48 28.63 -24.86
CA HIS A 715 -9.74 29.09 -24.26
C HIS A 715 -9.52 30.25 -23.27
N ARG A 716 -8.51 30.18 -22.40
CA ARG A 716 -8.08 31.28 -21.52
C ARG A 716 -7.83 32.56 -22.32
N GLY A 717 -7.02 32.47 -23.37
CA GLY A 717 -6.71 33.59 -24.26
C GLY A 717 -7.89 34.11 -25.11
N VAL A 718 -9.04 33.44 -25.14
CA VAL A 718 -10.31 33.99 -25.67
C VAL A 718 -11.07 34.73 -24.57
N SER A 719 -11.24 34.10 -23.40
CA SER A 719 -11.95 34.67 -22.26
C SER A 719 -11.30 35.96 -21.73
N GLU A 720 -9.97 36.04 -21.70
CA GLU A 720 -9.24 37.26 -21.35
C GLU A 720 -9.54 38.41 -22.31
N ARG A 721 -9.47 38.17 -23.63
CA ARG A 721 -9.83 39.19 -24.65
C ARG A 721 -11.26 39.66 -24.51
N ASN A 722 -12.20 38.75 -24.29
CA ASN A 722 -13.61 39.10 -24.05
C ASN A 722 -13.76 39.96 -22.79
N SER A 723 -13.05 39.63 -21.71
CA SER A 723 -13.10 40.41 -20.45
C SER A 723 -12.57 41.83 -20.58
N LEU A 724 -11.53 42.03 -21.41
CA LEU A 724 -10.96 43.35 -21.73
C LEU A 724 -11.93 44.17 -22.57
N LEU A 725 -12.55 43.57 -23.58
CA LEU A 725 -13.56 44.22 -24.42
C LEU A 725 -14.79 44.65 -23.58
N SER A 726 -15.24 43.83 -22.63
CA SER A 726 -16.34 44.18 -21.72
C SER A 726 -15.99 45.19 -20.63
N ARG A 727 -14.73 45.62 -20.52
CA ARG A 727 -14.26 46.64 -19.54
C ARG A 727 -13.88 47.98 -20.18
N GLY A 728 -13.99 48.09 -21.51
CA GLY A 728 -13.64 49.29 -22.28
C GLY A 728 -14.83 49.92 -23.01
N GLY A 729 -16.07 49.68 -22.55
CA GLY A 729 -17.32 50.23 -23.09
C GLY A 729 -18.16 50.89 -22.01
#